data_AF-A0A8T3MVU8-F1
#
_entry.id   AF-A0A8T3MVU8-F1
#
_cell.length_a   1.000
_cell.length_b   1.000
_cell.length_c   1.000
_cell.angle_alpha   90.00
_cell.angle_beta   90.00
_cell.angle_gamma   90.00
#
_symmetry.space_group_name_H-M   'P 1'
#
loop_
_entity.id
_entity.type
_entity.pdbx_description
1 polymer ?
#
loop_
_entity_poly.entity_id
_entity_poly.type
_entity_poly.pdbx_seq_one_letter_code
_entity_poly.pdbx_strand_id
1 'polypeptide(L)'
;MNIVTTTRSPSQAFASPGFLGTVDAARVVAFIGGCALLFWQYDLAPADWLFGIGIVASILLWLRGRPAFDLAWPQPLLAVFLGMTALATAVAGGSSRFLVTTIYLVLASLAFTSVLRGNARRQRATEMAIIVAAALTAGTIALGVIARQFGWNFLDFLNHDYLRSQGLFKDPNVAGGFLATVYPLAASWCVRRPSRRLALLLMMTAAFAFGITVSFSRLALLMFAVGFLGVAATLTVLRERRLLTGLLAATTAAALLVVAVVGIDNLPLYRYQTIQQYDERGRFLAWSFGLQMFVEAPLGTGAGSFEDRLVKRFQASVEGPVTAAPVPTAAAPLLGFHSQWVGQSAYPRLRPGEASAPVTITLQNTGSKAWTKGTGDQAALEVAAEGLTLGDPARPVATLPALVDLSRSAIPIRWPTATRVAIQDEAIVAPGALGRFVFQVRAPQTPGTYVLPLRPVVDAVGGLEDEGIFVRIIVVTGSAVERPAIPVALGGPSVPPVAAAPAPYELPGGAVRVADAAGLTAALESATPRDIVLANGVYDSLGPFTNARGHRLYAATPGGAVLRAGIVLGANGGQGNGLLQGIAFDVTDTTKTLQNSVVHVWGSGAGTRILDATFNGNRVVGSAIVARQVEGLVVQRVRIRDFGDFGILVDANSPGLIPAIAPLLEDVDVAGVGRAPQAAASGRAEACLRFGNTVTVRRAQVRSCAWAGIWTGSMSVDSVLERLDIDNARFGLFLDGGTIGAAFRHVRLGPDVLAGISSSLPAMVSAAAPDSPSVGAAASGSTQPSPADLTITPSAHNLYLRVAVESGAIGFAALLAYWAILLVGAIRRSSRLSWQWPLAFLVILVAGFGIDTLHWRELWVYAAIIGATLGPSPVGPSPRRA
;
A
#
# COMPACT_ATOMS: atom_id res chain seq x y z
N MET A 1 -15.49 49.82 78.95
CA MET A 1 -16.61 49.14 79.63
C MET A 1 -17.46 48.53 78.52
N ASN A 2 -17.43 47.22 78.24
CA ASN A 2 -17.59 46.02 79.11
C ASN A 2 -19.07 45.93 79.58
N ILE A 3 -19.79 44.79 79.63
CA ILE A 3 -19.50 43.34 79.49
C ILE A 3 -20.59 42.73 78.57
N VAL A 4 -20.43 41.79 77.61
CA VAL A 4 -19.41 40.79 77.19
C VAL A 4 -19.51 39.39 77.85
N THR A 5 -20.38 38.49 77.33
CA THR A 5 -20.43 37.06 77.74
C THR A 5 -20.67 36.11 76.55
N THR A 6 -19.95 34.99 76.53
CA THR A 6 -20.11 33.86 75.58
C THR A 6 -19.89 32.53 76.31
N THR A 7 -20.51 31.45 75.84
CA THR A 7 -20.24 30.07 76.30
C THR A 7 -20.18 29.11 75.09
N ARG A 8 -19.53 27.95 75.25
CA ARG A 8 -19.02 27.12 74.15
C ARG A 8 -19.81 25.81 73.91
N SER A 9 -19.63 25.33 72.68
CA SER A 9 -20.04 24.05 72.07
C SER A 9 -19.74 22.78 72.88
N PRO A 10 -20.33 21.65 72.43
CA PRO A 10 -19.54 20.49 72.03
C PRO A 10 -19.50 20.30 70.51
N SER A 11 -18.40 19.74 70.04
CA SER A 11 -18.05 19.43 68.64
C SER A 11 -19.12 18.73 67.80
N GLN A 12 -19.43 19.29 66.62
CA GLN A 12 -19.71 18.47 65.44
C GLN A 12 -18.38 17.99 64.84
N ALA A 13 -18.26 16.69 64.58
CA ALA A 13 -17.02 16.10 64.09
C ALA A 13 -16.76 16.45 62.61
N PHE A 14 -15.61 17.07 62.35
CA PHE A 14 -15.00 16.98 61.02
C PHE A 14 -14.64 15.51 60.78
N ALA A 15 -15.35 14.84 59.87
CA ALA A 15 -14.94 13.53 59.39
C ALA A 15 -13.55 13.66 58.73
N SER A 16 -12.59 12.88 59.24
CA SER A 16 -11.17 13.05 58.88
C SER A 16 -10.89 12.74 57.40
N PRO A 17 -9.98 13.46 56.73
CA PRO A 17 -9.57 13.21 55.34
C PRO A 17 -8.65 11.97 55.28
N GLY A 18 -9.20 10.78 55.56
CA GLY A 18 -8.40 9.60 55.88
C GLY A 18 -8.87 8.24 55.36
N PHE A 19 -10.03 8.13 54.70
CA PHE A 19 -10.44 6.83 54.09
C PHE A 19 -11.36 6.93 52.85
N LEU A 20 -11.30 8.04 52.10
CA LEU A 20 -11.84 8.09 50.73
C LEU A 20 -10.88 7.29 49.83
N GLY A 21 -11.18 6.00 49.70
CA GLY A 21 -10.19 4.96 49.42
C GLY A 21 -9.46 5.06 48.07
N THR A 22 -8.27 4.49 48.05
CA THR A 22 -7.36 4.38 46.90
C THR A 22 -8.01 3.83 45.63
N VAL A 23 -9.12 3.10 45.74
CA VAL A 23 -9.91 2.59 44.60
C VAL A 23 -10.46 3.71 43.71
N ASP A 24 -10.97 4.81 44.27
CA ASP A 24 -11.53 5.90 43.46
C ASP A 24 -10.43 6.82 42.91
N ALA A 25 -9.35 7.01 43.65
CA ALA A 25 -8.12 7.61 43.11
C ALA A 25 -7.56 6.75 41.95
N ALA A 26 -7.52 5.43 42.09
CA ALA A 26 -7.07 4.51 41.05
C ALA A 26 -8.02 4.48 39.84
N ARG A 27 -9.34 4.61 40.03
CA ARG A 27 -10.31 4.78 38.93
C ARG A 27 -10.08 6.09 38.19
N VAL A 28 -9.86 7.20 38.90
CA VAL A 28 -9.55 8.50 38.29
C VAL A 28 -8.19 8.47 37.57
N VAL A 29 -7.16 7.86 38.16
CA VAL A 29 -5.83 7.70 37.54
C VAL A 29 -5.85 6.71 36.38
N ALA A 30 -6.66 5.65 36.40
CA ALA A 30 -6.85 4.74 35.26
C ALA A 30 -7.71 5.39 34.16
N PHE A 31 -8.63 6.29 34.49
CA PHE A 31 -9.42 7.05 33.52
C PHE A 31 -8.58 8.16 32.86
N ILE A 32 -7.81 8.92 33.65
CA ILE A 32 -6.83 9.90 33.16
C ILE A 32 -5.71 9.19 32.39
N GLY A 33 -5.24 8.04 32.87
CA GLY A 33 -4.25 7.19 32.20
C GLY A 33 -4.78 6.59 30.90
N GLY A 34 -6.05 6.16 30.86
CA GLY A 34 -6.73 5.73 29.63
C GLY A 34 -6.87 6.88 28.62
N CYS A 35 -7.20 8.08 29.08
CA CYS A 35 -7.15 9.29 28.25
C CYS A 35 -5.72 9.58 27.76
N ALA A 36 -4.70 9.47 28.61
CA ALA A 36 -3.30 9.73 28.27
C ALA A 36 -2.73 8.69 27.27
N LEU A 37 -3.12 7.42 27.40
CA LEU A 37 -2.79 6.35 26.45
C LEU A 37 -3.54 6.51 25.11
N LEU A 38 -4.69 7.20 25.09
CA LEU A 38 -5.32 7.66 23.86
C LEU A 38 -4.59 8.88 23.25
N PHE A 39 -4.11 9.82 24.08
CA PHE A 39 -3.23 10.92 23.64
C PHE A 39 -1.84 10.47 23.15
N TRP A 40 -1.46 9.19 23.35
CA TRP A 40 -0.26 8.60 22.74
C TRP A 40 -0.41 8.32 21.24
N GLN A 41 -1.64 8.29 20.69
CA GLN A 41 -1.85 8.19 19.25
C GLN A 41 -1.68 9.55 18.58
N TYR A 42 -0.82 9.61 17.54
CA TYR A 42 -0.40 10.80 16.79
C TYR A 42 -1.53 11.53 16.00
N ASP A 43 -2.80 11.24 16.27
CA ASP A 43 -3.98 11.64 15.47
C ASP A 43 -4.96 12.52 16.28
N LEU A 44 -4.62 13.80 16.50
CA LEU A 44 -5.49 14.78 17.16
C LEU A 44 -6.39 15.54 16.16
N ALA A 45 -7.70 15.26 16.16
CA ALA A 45 -8.67 16.04 15.39
C ALA A 45 -9.28 17.18 16.23
N PRO A 46 -9.85 18.24 15.62
CA PRO A 46 -10.53 19.31 16.37
C PRO A 46 -11.67 18.82 17.29
N ALA A 47 -12.31 17.69 16.96
CA ALA A 47 -13.34 17.06 17.78
C ALA A 47 -12.82 16.41 19.08
N ASP A 48 -11.56 15.95 19.13
CA ASP A 48 -10.96 15.39 20.35
C ASP A 48 -10.90 16.43 21.48
N TRP A 49 -10.55 17.67 21.14
CA TRP A 49 -10.54 18.79 22.09
C TRP A 49 -11.93 19.09 22.66
N LEU A 50 -12.98 19.00 21.84
CA LEU A 50 -14.36 19.16 22.30
C LEU A 50 -14.78 18.05 23.27
N PHE A 51 -14.36 16.80 23.03
CA PHE A 51 -14.63 15.69 23.95
C PHE A 51 -13.82 15.79 25.24
N GLY A 52 -12.52 16.12 25.18
CA GLY A 52 -11.70 16.32 26.38
C GLY A 52 -12.25 17.42 27.29
N ILE A 53 -12.58 18.59 26.71
CA ILE A 53 -13.24 19.69 27.42
C ILE A 53 -14.62 19.27 27.94
N GLY A 54 -15.39 18.50 27.15
CA GLY A 54 -16.70 17.97 27.53
C GLY A 54 -16.66 17.04 28.75
N ILE A 55 -15.70 16.11 28.79
CA ILE A 55 -15.51 15.18 29.90
C ILE A 55 -15.11 15.94 31.17
N VAL A 56 -14.12 16.84 31.10
CA VAL A 56 -13.71 17.66 32.26
C VAL A 56 -14.86 18.55 32.74
N ALA A 57 -15.60 19.19 31.83
CA ALA A 57 -16.76 20.01 32.18
C ALA A 57 -17.91 19.19 32.78
N SER A 58 -18.09 17.94 32.38
CA SER A 58 -19.06 17.00 32.97
C SER A 58 -18.68 16.64 34.41
N ILE A 59 -17.41 16.27 34.65
CA ILE A 59 -16.90 15.99 36.00
C ILE A 59 -17.08 17.22 36.92
N LEU A 60 -16.78 18.43 36.42
CA LEU A 60 -16.99 19.68 37.16
C LEU A 60 -18.47 20.06 37.38
N LEU A 61 -19.41 19.48 36.62
CA LEU A 61 -20.85 19.58 36.89
C LEU A 61 -21.29 18.54 37.92
N TRP A 62 -20.69 17.34 37.90
CA TRP A 62 -20.94 16.26 38.86
C TRP A 62 -20.49 16.60 40.28
N LEU A 63 -19.30 17.18 40.42
CA LEU A 63 -18.81 17.79 41.67
C LEU A 63 -19.68 18.98 42.17
N ARG A 64 -20.69 19.39 41.38
CA ARG A 64 -21.70 20.41 41.72
C ARG A 64 -23.13 19.85 41.76
N GLY A 65 -23.28 18.54 41.97
CA GLY A 65 -24.57 17.88 42.18
C GLY A 65 -25.44 17.71 40.94
N ARG A 66 -24.87 17.76 39.72
CA ARG A 66 -25.58 17.50 38.46
C ARG A 66 -25.18 16.15 37.85
N PRO A 67 -26.01 15.51 37.01
CA PRO A 67 -25.64 14.24 36.40
C PRO A 67 -24.44 14.40 35.45
N ALA A 68 -23.41 13.57 35.63
CA ALA A 68 -22.24 13.55 34.74
C ALA A 68 -22.65 13.18 33.30
N PHE A 69 -23.43 12.11 33.16
CA PHE A 69 -23.94 11.59 31.89
C PHE A 69 -25.43 11.85 31.77
N ASP A 70 -25.87 12.22 30.57
CA ASP A 70 -27.29 12.45 30.27
C ASP A 70 -27.96 11.18 29.78
N LEU A 71 -28.85 10.59 30.59
CA LEU A 71 -29.54 9.32 30.30
C LEU A 71 -31.02 9.49 29.93
N ALA A 72 -31.47 10.71 29.60
CA ALA A 72 -32.85 10.90 29.13
C ALA A 72 -33.06 10.33 27.71
N TRP A 73 -34.31 10.06 27.33
CA TRP A 73 -34.64 9.55 26.00
C TRP A 73 -34.11 10.44 24.85
N PRO A 74 -33.54 9.88 23.76
CA PRO A 74 -33.36 8.45 23.44
C PRO A 74 -32.06 7.78 23.94
N GLN A 75 -31.23 8.44 24.76
CA GLN A 75 -29.89 7.97 25.15
C GLN A 75 -29.81 6.52 25.68
N PRO A 76 -30.80 5.94 26.40
CA PRO A 76 -30.77 4.53 26.82
C PRO A 76 -30.61 3.51 25.69
N LEU A 77 -30.96 3.82 24.44
CA LEU A 77 -30.73 2.93 23.29
C LEU A 77 -29.23 2.66 23.05
N LEU A 78 -28.35 3.60 23.43
CA LEU A 78 -26.90 3.38 23.38
C LEU A 78 -26.42 2.33 24.38
N ALA A 79 -27.14 2.11 25.49
CA ALA A 79 -26.83 1.03 26.43
C ALA A 79 -27.18 -0.35 25.85
N VAL A 80 -28.27 -0.45 25.06
CA VAL A 80 -28.62 -1.68 24.31
C VAL A 80 -27.58 -1.96 23.22
N PHE A 81 -27.20 -0.94 22.45
CA PHE A 81 -26.13 -1.03 21.45
C PHE A 81 -24.79 -1.47 22.07
N LEU A 82 -24.34 -0.83 23.15
CA LEU A 82 -23.10 -1.22 23.83
C LEU A 82 -23.19 -2.62 24.46
N GLY A 83 -24.32 -2.97 25.06
CA GLY A 83 -24.54 -4.30 25.65
C GLY A 83 -24.43 -5.41 24.62
N MET A 84 -25.10 -5.27 23.48
CA MET A 84 -24.99 -6.23 22.36
C MET A 84 -23.57 -6.27 21.79
N THR A 85 -22.92 -5.11 21.60
CA THR A 85 -21.55 -5.05 21.07
C THR A 85 -20.54 -5.70 22.02
N ALA A 86 -20.69 -5.51 23.33
CA ALA A 86 -19.87 -6.14 24.35
C ALA A 86 -20.11 -7.66 24.42
N LEU A 87 -21.37 -8.09 24.37
CA LEU A 87 -21.75 -9.50 24.32
C LEU A 87 -21.17 -10.20 23.09
N ALA A 88 -21.34 -9.63 21.90
CA ALA A 88 -20.76 -10.15 20.66
C ALA A 88 -19.23 -10.22 20.73
N THR A 89 -18.57 -9.19 21.30
CA THR A 89 -17.11 -9.17 21.48
C THR A 89 -16.62 -10.27 22.44
N ALA A 90 -17.38 -10.55 23.50
CA ALA A 90 -17.05 -11.57 24.50
C ALA A 90 -17.38 -13.02 24.04
N VAL A 91 -18.44 -13.21 23.25
CA VAL A 91 -18.93 -14.54 22.84
C VAL A 91 -18.36 -14.99 21.49
N ALA A 92 -18.38 -14.13 20.48
CA ALA A 92 -17.88 -14.48 19.14
C ALA A 92 -16.38 -14.22 18.97
N GLY A 93 -15.79 -13.35 19.82
CA GLY A 93 -14.40 -12.91 19.75
C GLY A 93 -14.22 -11.64 18.91
N GLY A 94 -13.79 -10.56 19.53
CA GLY A 94 -13.46 -9.30 18.87
C GLY A 94 -12.37 -8.51 19.61
N SER A 95 -11.98 -7.36 19.05
CA SER A 95 -10.91 -6.53 19.60
C SER A 95 -11.39 -5.70 20.78
N SER A 96 -10.85 -6.00 21.96
CA SER A 96 -11.10 -5.23 23.20
C SER A 96 -10.74 -3.75 23.03
N ARG A 97 -9.71 -3.41 22.24
CA ARG A 97 -9.35 -2.02 21.90
C ARG A 97 -10.47 -1.31 21.14
N PHE A 98 -11.12 -1.97 20.19
CA PHE A 98 -12.23 -1.39 19.42
C PHE A 98 -13.46 -1.23 20.31
N LEU A 99 -13.79 -2.23 21.14
CA LEU A 99 -14.87 -2.15 22.13
C LEU A 99 -14.67 -0.97 23.10
N VAL A 100 -13.47 -0.85 23.71
CA VAL A 100 -13.13 0.25 24.63
C VAL A 100 -13.25 1.61 23.94
N THR A 101 -12.80 1.73 22.68
CA THR A 101 -12.91 3.00 21.92
C THR A 101 -14.37 3.34 21.60
N THR A 102 -15.22 2.34 21.32
CA THR A 102 -16.67 2.52 21.12
C THR A 102 -17.39 2.92 22.40
N ILE A 103 -17.07 2.28 23.54
CA ILE A 103 -17.57 2.66 24.87
C ILE A 103 -17.15 4.10 25.21
N TYR A 104 -15.89 4.47 24.97
CA TYR A 104 -15.37 5.82 25.17
C TYR A 104 -16.19 6.86 24.39
N LEU A 105 -16.45 6.65 23.09
CA LEU A 105 -17.20 7.62 22.28
C LEU A 105 -18.66 7.78 22.72
N VAL A 106 -19.33 6.69 23.10
CA VAL A 106 -20.66 6.76 23.71
C VAL A 106 -20.63 7.55 25.01
N LEU A 107 -19.74 7.22 25.96
CA LEU A 107 -19.66 7.92 27.24
C LEU A 107 -19.27 9.40 27.08
N ALA A 108 -18.35 9.71 26.17
CA ALA A 108 -17.95 11.09 25.85
C ALA A 108 -19.11 11.88 25.21
N SER A 109 -19.90 11.25 24.33
CA SER A 109 -21.12 11.83 23.77
C SER A 109 -22.15 12.11 24.87
N LEU A 110 -22.44 11.15 25.76
CA LEU A 110 -23.38 11.30 26.88
C LEU A 110 -22.94 12.38 27.89
N ALA A 111 -21.63 12.50 28.16
CA ALA A 111 -21.06 13.53 29.02
C ALA A 111 -21.17 14.92 28.38
N PHE A 112 -20.82 15.05 27.09
CA PHE A 112 -20.93 16.31 26.34
C PHE A 112 -22.40 16.74 26.20
N THR A 113 -23.32 15.79 26.02
CA THR A 113 -24.77 16.04 26.02
C THR A 113 -25.22 16.69 27.34
N SER A 114 -24.76 16.18 28.49
CA SER A 114 -25.05 16.80 29.81
C SER A 114 -24.49 18.22 29.93
N VAL A 115 -23.28 18.46 29.44
CA VAL A 115 -22.65 19.80 29.44
C VAL A 115 -23.43 20.80 28.58
N LEU A 116 -24.01 20.37 27.46
CA LEU A 116 -24.75 21.22 26.54
C LEU A 116 -26.24 21.40 26.91
N ARG A 117 -26.83 20.46 27.66
CA ARG A 117 -28.26 20.44 27.98
C ARG A 117 -28.71 21.71 28.70
N GLY A 118 -29.78 22.32 28.17
CA GLY A 118 -30.37 23.55 28.70
C GLY A 118 -29.48 24.80 28.61
N ASN A 119 -28.35 24.76 27.89
CA ASN A 119 -27.41 25.89 27.83
C ASN A 119 -27.12 26.35 26.39
N ALA A 120 -28.00 27.22 25.88
CA ALA A 120 -27.88 27.79 24.54
C ALA A 120 -26.58 28.59 24.30
N ARG A 121 -25.91 29.12 25.35
CA ARG A 121 -24.61 29.78 25.21
C ARG A 121 -23.50 28.78 24.90
N ARG A 122 -23.50 27.62 25.56
CA ARG A 122 -22.56 26.52 25.26
C ARG A 122 -22.81 25.93 23.87
N GLN A 123 -24.07 25.64 23.54
CA GLN A 123 -24.46 25.13 22.21
C GLN A 123 -23.99 26.04 21.06
N ARG A 124 -24.19 27.37 21.19
CA ARG A 124 -23.67 28.36 20.21
C ARG A 124 -22.15 28.43 20.19
N ALA A 125 -21.47 28.29 21.33
CA ALA A 125 -20.01 28.27 21.37
C ALA A 125 -19.44 27.04 20.64
N THR A 126 -20.04 25.86 20.82
CA THR A 126 -19.71 24.64 20.09
C THR A 126 -19.97 24.78 18.58
N GLU A 127 -21.11 25.37 18.18
CA GLU A 127 -21.40 25.71 16.79
C GLU A 127 -20.29 26.57 16.16
N MET A 128 -19.81 27.60 16.88
CA MET A 128 -18.74 28.46 16.37
C MET A 128 -17.39 27.74 16.32
N ALA A 129 -17.08 26.88 17.31
CA ALA A 129 -15.83 26.12 17.32
C ALA A 129 -15.72 25.17 16.10
N ILE A 130 -16.82 24.48 15.76
CA ILE A 130 -16.88 23.59 14.60
C ILE A 130 -16.72 24.37 13.29
N ILE A 131 -17.41 25.51 13.15
CA ILE A 131 -17.28 26.38 11.95
C ILE A 131 -15.85 26.95 11.82
N VAL A 132 -15.22 27.35 12.91
CA VAL A 132 -13.81 27.83 12.90
C VAL A 132 -12.85 26.70 12.54
N ALA A 133 -13.03 25.50 13.06
CA ALA A 133 -12.22 24.34 12.70
C ALA A 133 -12.33 24.00 11.20
N ALA A 134 -13.53 24.07 10.62
CA ALA A 134 -13.71 23.88 9.17
C ALA A 134 -13.11 25.03 8.34
N ALA A 135 -13.23 26.28 8.78
CA ALA A 135 -12.55 27.41 8.12
C ALA A 135 -11.02 27.27 8.14
N LEU A 136 -10.43 26.82 9.27
CA LEU A 136 -9.01 26.49 9.37
C LEU A 136 -8.62 25.29 8.48
N THR A 137 -9.52 24.31 8.33
CA THR A 137 -9.29 23.14 7.44
C THR A 137 -9.26 23.57 5.98
N ALA A 138 -10.23 24.36 5.52
CA ALA A 138 -10.23 24.91 4.15
C ALA A 138 -9.02 25.83 3.90
N GLY A 139 -8.65 26.65 4.88
CA GLY A 139 -7.48 27.53 4.82
C GLY A 139 -6.15 26.77 4.77
N THR A 140 -6.01 25.66 5.52
CA THR A 140 -4.79 24.83 5.50
C THR A 140 -4.69 23.95 4.25
N ILE A 141 -5.81 23.50 3.69
CA ILE A 141 -5.85 22.89 2.35
C ILE A 141 -5.41 23.89 1.28
N ALA A 142 -5.94 25.12 1.31
CA ALA A 142 -5.51 26.17 0.38
C ALA A 142 -4.03 26.54 0.54
N LEU A 143 -3.53 26.62 1.77
CA LEU A 143 -2.10 26.82 2.06
C LEU A 143 -1.24 25.65 1.54
N GLY A 144 -1.70 24.40 1.65
CA GLY A 144 -1.01 23.23 1.09
C GLY A 144 -0.88 23.26 -0.43
N VAL A 145 -1.92 23.71 -1.14
CA VAL A 145 -1.88 23.93 -2.61
C VAL A 145 -0.93 25.08 -2.97
N ILE A 146 -1.03 26.22 -2.28
CA ILE A 146 -0.16 27.39 -2.49
C ILE A 146 1.30 27.02 -2.22
N ALA A 147 1.57 26.27 -1.14
CA ALA A 147 2.91 25.80 -0.80
C ALA A 147 3.56 25.00 -1.92
N ARG A 148 2.82 24.10 -2.59
CA ARG A 148 3.32 23.37 -3.78
C ARG A 148 3.66 24.31 -4.92
N GLN A 149 2.78 25.25 -5.24
CA GLN A 149 2.96 26.20 -6.34
C GLN A 149 4.21 27.09 -6.16
N PHE A 150 4.64 27.34 -4.93
CA PHE A 150 5.84 28.14 -4.60
C PHE A 150 7.03 27.31 -4.04
N GLY A 151 6.98 25.98 -4.10
CA GLY A 151 8.09 25.11 -3.65
C GLY A 151 8.37 25.12 -2.14
N TRP A 152 7.39 25.45 -1.32
CA TRP A 152 7.51 25.59 0.15
C TRP A 152 7.48 24.22 0.85
N ASN A 153 8.50 23.41 0.63
CA ASN A 153 8.61 22.02 1.11
C ASN A 153 8.37 21.84 2.62
N PHE A 154 8.62 22.86 3.45
CA PHE A 154 8.35 22.83 4.89
C PHE A 154 6.85 22.75 5.27
N LEU A 155 5.95 22.98 4.31
CA LEU A 155 4.50 22.86 4.47
C LEU A 155 3.90 21.61 3.80
N ASP A 156 4.71 20.74 3.19
CA ASP A 156 4.19 19.56 2.47
C ASP A 156 3.70 18.44 3.42
N PHE A 157 3.67 18.68 4.74
CA PHE A 157 2.88 17.87 5.68
C PHE A 157 1.37 18.13 5.57
N LEU A 158 0.95 19.29 5.03
CA LEU A 158 -0.46 19.64 4.78
C LEU A 158 -1.10 18.83 3.63
N ASN A 159 -0.37 17.85 3.13
CA ASN A 159 -0.38 17.42 1.75
C ASN A 159 -0.14 15.91 1.71
N HIS A 160 -0.94 15.18 0.92
CA HIS A 160 -1.01 13.71 1.02
C HIS A 160 -0.32 13.01 -0.16
N ASP A 161 -0.69 13.42 -1.37
CA ASP A 161 -0.09 13.02 -2.64
C ASP A 161 -0.07 14.24 -3.57
N TYR A 162 0.71 14.22 -4.65
CA TYR A 162 0.95 15.39 -5.52
C TYR A 162 -0.33 16.15 -5.95
N LEU A 163 -1.48 15.47 -6.06
CA LEU A 163 -2.76 16.06 -6.43
C LEU A 163 -3.61 16.46 -5.21
N ARG A 164 -3.56 15.70 -4.11
CA ARG A 164 -4.46 15.84 -2.96
C ARG A 164 -3.81 16.53 -1.77
N SER A 165 -4.47 17.56 -1.26
CA SER A 165 -4.13 18.21 0.01
C SER A 165 -5.06 17.72 1.13
N GLN A 166 -4.52 17.58 2.35
CA GLN A 166 -5.21 17.04 3.53
C GLN A 166 -5.37 18.08 4.66
N GLY A 167 -4.71 19.23 4.55
CA GLY A 167 -4.65 20.23 5.63
C GLY A 167 -4.06 19.62 6.90
N LEU A 168 -4.73 19.80 8.03
CA LEU A 168 -4.32 19.23 9.33
C LEU A 168 -4.85 17.80 9.60
N PHE A 169 -5.41 17.12 8.59
CA PHE A 169 -5.83 15.71 8.71
C PHE A 169 -4.80 14.77 8.06
N LYS A 170 -4.83 13.49 8.43
CA LYS A 170 -3.98 12.44 7.83
C LYS A 170 -4.49 11.84 6.50
N ASP A 171 -5.69 12.24 6.08
CA ASP A 171 -6.35 11.72 4.87
C ASP A 171 -7.25 12.82 4.27
N PRO A 172 -7.08 13.17 2.96
CA PRO A 172 -7.92 14.15 2.27
C PRO A 172 -9.42 13.82 2.30
N ASN A 173 -9.79 12.54 2.26
CA ASN A 173 -11.19 12.11 2.28
C ASN A 173 -11.87 12.48 3.60
N VAL A 174 -11.14 12.39 4.71
CA VAL A 174 -11.63 12.81 6.04
C VAL A 174 -11.71 14.33 6.13
N ALA A 175 -10.71 15.05 5.59
CA ALA A 175 -10.70 16.52 5.55
C ALA A 175 -11.87 17.09 4.73
N GLY A 176 -12.06 16.58 3.50
CA GLY A 176 -13.19 16.94 2.64
C GLY A 176 -14.54 16.53 3.22
N GLY A 177 -14.62 15.33 3.82
CA GLY A 177 -15.84 14.87 4.50
C GLY A 177 -16.25 15.79 5.65
N PHE A 178 -15.28 16.22 6.48
CA PHE A 178 -15.51 17.18 7.56
C PHE A 178 -15.96 18.56 7.05
N LEU A 179 -15.35 19.09 5.97
CA LEU A 179 -15.84 20.32 5.34
C LEU A 179 -17.31 20.17 4.87
N ALA A 180 -17.64 19.04 4.25
CA ALA A 180 -18.99 18.77 3.74
C ALA A 180 -20.04 18.63 4.87
N THR A 181 -19.72 18.01 6.01
CA THR A 181 -20.65 17.94 7.17
C THR A 181 -20.86 19.29 7.85
N VAL A 182 -19.83 20.15 7.89
CA VAL A 182 -19.90 21.47 8.54
C VAL A 182 -20.54 22.54 7.64
N TYR A 183 -20.63 22.33 6.32
CA TYR A 183 -21.19 23.32 5.39
C TYR A 183 -22.58 23.88 5.80
N PRO A 184 -23.58 23.06 6.24
CA PRO A 184 -24.87 23.58 6.71
C PRO A 184 -24.76 24.51 7.93
N LEU A 185 -23.86 24.21 8.87
CA LEU A 185 -23.62 25.06 10.05
C LEU A 185 -23.08 26.42 9.59
N ALA A 186 -22.04 26.40 8.76
CA ALA A 186 -21.39 27.60 8.24
C ALA A 186 -22.37 28.47 7.40
N ALA A 187 -23.12 27.86 6.50
CA ALA A 187 -24.17 28.53 5.72
C ALA A 187 -25.23 29.18 6.62
N SER A 188 -25.69 28.49 7.66
CA SER A 188 -26.68 29.05 8.60
C SER A 188 -26.13 30.21 9.43
N TRP A 189 -24.84 30.23 9.75
CA TRP A 189 -24.19 31.37 10.39
C TRP A 189 -24.14 32.58 9.45
N CYS A 190 -23.80 32.39 8.17
CA CYS A 190 -23.82 33.46 7.17
C CYS A 190 -25.23 34.08 7.02
N VAL A 191 -26.27 33.25 6.95
CA VAL A 191 -27.68 33.69 6.86
C VAL A 191 -28.10 34.57 8.05
N ARG A 192 -27.57 34.30 9.26
CA ARG A 192 -27.83 35.08 10.48
C ARG A 192 -27.13 36.45 10.55
N ARG A 193 -26.32 36.86 9.56
CA ARG A 193 -25.54 38.12 9.57
C ARG A 193 -26.10 39.16 8.59
N PRO A 194 -27.01 40.07 9.00
CA PRO A 194 -27.85 40.82 8.08
C PRO A 194 -27.09 41.69 7.06
N SER A 195 -26.00 42.36 7.47
CA SER A 195 -25.29 43.34 6.64
C SER A 195 -24.43 42.74 5.51
N ARG A 196 -24.04 41.46 5.60
CA ARG A 196 -23.13 40.82 4.61
C ARG A 196 -23.53 39.38 4.23
N ARG A 197 -24.75 38.94 4.58
CA ARG A 197 -25.23 37.55 4.45
C ARG A 197 -24.97 36.89 3.09
N LEU A 198 -25.21 37.58 1.97
CA LEU A 198 -24.96 37.01 0.63
C LEU A 198 -23.46 36.82 0.37
N ALA A 199 -22.66 37.87 0.54
CA ALA A 199 -21.21 37.81 0.31
C ALA A 199 -20.52 36.76 1.22
N LEU A 200 -20.92 36.68 2.49
CA LEU A 200 -20.41 35.66 3.42
C LEU A 200 -20.81 34.24 2.99
N LEU A 201 -22.06 34.03 2.57
CA LEU A 201 -22.54 32.72 2.11
C LEU A 201 -21.80 32.27 0.83
N LEU A 202 -21.60 33.18 -0.13
CA LEU A 202 -20.87 32.90 -1.37
C LEU A 202 -19.39 32.59 -1.09
N MET A 203 -18.71 33.44 -0.31
CA MET A 203 -17.31 33.25 0.08
C MET A 203 -17.09 31.91 0.81
N MET A 204 -17.96 31.58 1.77
CA MET A 204 -17.85 30.33 2.53
C MET A 204 -18.16 29.11 1.66
N THR A 205 -19.16 29.21 0.75
CA THR A 205 -19.47 28.14 -0.21
C THR A 205 -18.31 27.90 -1.17
N ALA A 206 -17.67 28.95 -1.68
CA ALA A 206 -16.51 28.83 -2.55
C ALA A 206 -15.29 28.22 -1.83
N ALA A 207 -14.99 28.66 -0.60
CA ALA A 207 -13.88 28.12 0.18
C ALA A 207 -14.07 26.63 0.53
N PHE A 208 -15.29 26.23 0.89
CA PHE A 208 -15.61 24.83 1.18
C PHE A 208 -15.60 23.98 -0.10
N ALA A 209 -16.24 24.45 -1.18
CA ALA A 209 -16.22 23.76 -2.48
C ALA A 209 -14.79 23.55 -3.00
N PHE A 210 -13.92 24.56 -2.88
CA PHE A 210 -12.51 24.47 -3.23
C PHE A 210 -11.79 23.38 -2.42
N GLY A 211 -11.85 23.45 -1.08
CA GLY A 211 -11.18 22.47 -0.21
C GLY A 211 -11.69 21.04 -0.41
N ILE A 212 -12.99 20.87 -0.67
CA ILE A 212 -13.61 19.58 -0.97
C ILE A 212 -13.17 19.06 -2.34
N THR A 213 -13.11 19.92 -3.37
CA THR A 213 -12.65 19.53 -4.71
C THR A 213 -11.19 19.10 -4.70
N VAL A 214 -10.32 19.89 -4.04
CA VAL A 214 -8.87 19.63 -3.87
C VAL A 214 -8.56 18.38 -3.05
N SER A 215 -9.51 17.91 -2.22
CA SER A 215 -9.37 16.60 -1.54
C SER A 215 -9.50 15.40 -2.50
N PHE A 216 -10.06 15.63 -3.70
CA PHE A 216 -10.51 14.64 -4.68
C PHE A 216 -11.44 13.53 -4.10
N SER A 217 -12.09 13.80 -2.96
CA SER A 217 -13.02 12.85 -2.33
C SER A 217 -14.41 12.91 -2.96
N ARG A 218 -14.78 11.84 -3.68
CA ARG A 218 -16.11 11.68 -4.28
C ARG A 218 -17.23 11.70 -3.25
N LEU A 219 -17.00 11.05 -2.10
CA LEU A 219 -17.96 11.02 -1.00
C LEU A 219 -18.16 12.43 -0.42
N ALA A 220 -17.08 13.20 -0.25
CA ALA A 220 -17.17 14.59 0.19
C ALA A 220 -17.92 15.47 -0.80
N LEU A 221 -17.73 15.28 -2.12
CA LEU A 221 -18.51 15.97 -3.15
C LEU A 221 -20.00 15.60 -3.11
N LEU A 222 -20.34 14.31 -2.91
CA LEU A 222 -21.73 13.86 -2.74
C LEU A 222 -22.36 14.46 -1.46
N MET A 223 -21.66 14.40 -0.34
CA MET A 223 -22.06 15.01 0.93
C MET A 223 -22.27 16.52 0.79
N PHE A 224 -21.37 17.20 0.07
CA PHE A 224 -21.46 18.62 -0.21
C PHE A 224 -22.66 18.95 -1.11
N ALA A 225 -22.93 18.15 -2.13
CA ALA A 225 -24.12 18.31 -2.98
C ALA A 225 -25.41 18.14 -2.16
N VAL A 226 -25.50 17.12 -1.28
CA VAL A 226 -26.64 16.92 -0.37
C VAL A 226 -26.77 18.11 0.60
N GLY A 227 -25.67 18.59 1.18
CA GLY A 227 -25.65 19.77 2.05
C GLY A 227 -26.07 21.05 1.32
N PHE A 228 -25.59 21.26 0.08
CA PHE A 228 -25.92 22.40 -0.77
C PHE A 228 -27.39 22.41 -1.20
N LEU A 229 -27.91 21.27 -1.66
CA LEU A 229 -29.33 21.12 -2.00
C LEU A 229 -30.21 21.31 -0.76
N GLY A 230 -29.80 20.81 0.41
CA GLY A 230 -30.49 21.05 1.67
C GLY A 230 -30.49 22.53 2.11
N VAL A 231 -29.37 23.25 1.89
CA VAL A 231 -29.30 24.70 2.11
C VAL A 231 -30.21 25.45 1.13
N ALA A 232 -30.20 25.10 -0.15
CA ALA A 232 -31.06 25.72 -1.17
C ALA A 232 -32.56 25.46 -0.90
N ALA A 233 -32.93 24.23 -0.55
CA ALA A 233 -34.29 23.89 -0.11
C ALA A 233 -34.68 24.67 1.15
N THR A 234 -33.77 24.81 2.12
CA THR A 234 -34.05 25.59 3.34
C THR A 234 -34.20 27.08 3.04
N LEU A 235 -33.36 27.67 2.19
CA LEU A 235 -33.54 29.06 1.73
C LEU A 235 -34.89 29.26 1.00
N THR A 236 -35.36 28.25 0.27
CA THR A 236 -36.68 28.24 -0.38
C THR A 236 -37.81 28.25 0.66
N VAL A 237 -37.76 27.35 1.66
CA VAL A 237 -38.74 27.29 2.77
C VAL A 237 -38.73 28.59 3.61
N LEU A 238 -37.56 29.17 3.83
CA LEU A 238 -37.38 30.46 4.51
C LEU A 238 -37.85 31.67 3.66
N ARG A 239 -38.18 31.45 2.37
CA ARG A 239 -38.54 32.45 1.35
C ARG A 239 -37.44 33.46 1.02
N GLU A 240 -36.17 33.09 1.26
CA GLU A 240 -34.99 33.95 1.08
C GLU A 240 -34.52 34.00 -0.37
N ARG A 241 -35.42 34.41 -1.28
CA ARG A 241 -35.22 34.38 -2.74
C ARG A 241 -33.90 35.02 -3.20
N ARG A 242 -33.49 36.17 -2.61
CA ARG A 242 -32.23 36.86 -2.95
C ARG A 242 -30.96 36.06 -2.60
N LEU A 243 -31.01 35.21 -1.57
CA LEU A 243 -29.90 34.34 -1.21
C LEU A 243 -29.86 33.11 -2.11
N LEU A 244 -31.02 32.52 -2.38
CA LEU A 244 -31.16 31.38 -3.29
C LEU A 244 -30.69 31.72 -4.72
N THR A 245 -31.17 32.81 -5.30
CA THR A 245 -30.78 33.21 -6.66
C THR A 245 -29.30 33.56 -6.76
N GLY A 246 -28.74 34.27 -5.77
CA GLY A 246 -27.31 34.57 -5.73
C GLY A 246 -26.44 33.32 -5.61
N LEU A 247 -26.83 32.36 -4.77
CA LEU A 247 -26.12 31.08 -4.58
C LEU A 247 -26.14 30.23 -5.85
N LEU A 248 -27.29 30.11 -6.52
CA LEU A 248 -27.44 29.37 -7.77
C LEU A 248 -26.72 30.04 -8.94
N ALA A 249 -26.79 31.37 -9.07
CA ALA A 249 -26.10 32.12 -10.12
C ALA A 249 -24.57 32.00 -9.96
N ALA A 250 -24.05 32.14 -8.74
CA ALA A 250 -22.61 32.01 -8.47
C ALA A 250 -22.08 30.58 -8.70
N THR A 251 -22.84 29.55 -8.34
CA THR A 251 -22.45 28.15 -8.60
C THR A 251 -22.55 27.78 -10.08
N THR A 252 -23.55 28.30 -10.80
CA THR A 252 -23.63 28.15 -12.27
C THR A 252 -22.45 28.85 -12.95
N ALA A 253 -22.11 30.08 -12.55
CA ALA A 253 -20.96 30.80 -13.09
C ALA A 253 -19.63 30.09 -12.78
N ALA A 254 -19.47 29.54 -11.57
CA ALA A 254 -18.29 28.76 -11.21
C ALA A 254 -18.21 27.44 -12.01
N ALA A 255 -19.33 26.76 -12.24
CA ALA A 255 -19.36 25.54 -13.06
C ALA A 255 -19.02 25.83 -14.53
N LEU A 256 -19.54 26.93 -15.10
CA LEU A 256 -19.20 27.38 -16.46
C LEU A 256 -17.72 27.77 -16.59
N LEU A 257 -17.17 28.48 -15.59
CA LEU A 257 -15.74 28.80 -15.53
C LEU A 257 -14.89 27.53 -15.42
N VAL A 258 -15.29 26.56 -14.60
CA VAL A 258 -14.62 25.27 -14.49
C VAL A 258 -14.66 24.54 -15.84
N VAL A 259 -15.81 24.46 -16.52
CA VAL A 259 -15.89 23.84 -17.86
C VAL A 259 -14.99 24.55 -18.88
N ALA A 260 -14.96 25.88 -18.88
CA ALA A 260 -14.10 26.67 -19.77
C ALA A 260 -12.59 26.48 -19.51
N VAL A 261 -12.19 26.15 -18.27
CA VAL A 261 -10.79 25.85 -17.89
C VAL A 261 -10.47 24.35 -18.06
N VAL A 262 -11.44 23.46 -17.84
CA VAL A 262 -11.33 21.99 -18.00
C VAL A 262 -11.16 21.61 -19.46
N GLY A 263 -11.67 22.40 -20.41
CA GLY A 263 -11.43 22.23 -21.86
C GLY A 263 -9.98 22.43 -22.32
N ILE A 264 -9.01 22.39 -21.41
CA ILE A 264 -7.57 22.51 -21.63
C ILE A 264 -6.85 21.35 -20.91
N ASP A 265 -7.23 20.10 -21.24
CA ASP A 265 -6.56 18.78 -21.06
C ASP A 265 -5.84 18.40 -19.73
N ASN A 266 -5.75 19.27 -18.72
CA ASN A 266 -4.79 19.16 -17.62
C ASN A 266 -5.41 18.79 -16.25
N LEU A 267 -6.70 18.46 -16.19
CA LEU A 267 -7.38 18.09 -14.94
C LEU A 267 -7.63 16.57 -14.85
N PRO A 268 -7.32 15.92 -13.70
CA PRO A 268 -7.32 14.46 -13.56
C PRO A 268 -8.74 13.87 -13.39
N LEU A 269 -9.60 14.09 -14.38
CA LEU A 269 -11.02 13.69 -14.38
C LEU A 269 -11.23 12.18 -14.19
N TYR A 270 -10.22 11.34 -14.48
CA TYR A 270 -10.24 9.91 -14.17
C TYR A 270 -10.56 9.62 -12.69
N ARG A 271 -10.14 10.51 -11.77
CA ARG A 271 -10.48 10.40 -10.33
C ARG A 271 -11.97 10.57 -10.02
N TYR A 272 -12.76 11.16 -10.93
CA TYR A 272 -14.21 11.36 -10.75
C TYR A 272 -15.11 10.35 -11.52
N GLN A 273 -14.53 9.33 -12.16
CA GLN A 273 -15.30 8.21 -12.72
C GLN A 273 -16.21 7.57 -11.66
N THR A 274 -17.45 7.21 -12.03
CA THR A 274 -18.49 6.84 -11.05
C THR A 274 -18.20 5.54 -10.30
N ILE A 275 -17.53 4.59 -10.96
CA ILE A 275 -17.13 3.27 -10.46
C ILE A 275 -15.62 3.10 -10.72
N GLN A 276 -14.92 2.27 -9.95
CA GLN A 276 -13.52 1.89 -10.16
C GLN A 276 -13.35 0.38 -10.07
N GLN A 277 -12.24 -0.12 -10.62
CA GLN A 277 -11.92 -1.54 -10.59
C GLN A 277 -11.79 -2.11 -9.16
N TYR A 278 -11.37 -1.30 -8.17
CA TYR A 278 -11.37 -1.71 -6.76
C TYR A 278 -12.80 -1.75 -6.15
N ASP A 279 -13.74 -0.94 -6.66
CA ASP A 279 -15.15 -0.99 -6.23
C ASP A 279 -15.78 -2.32 -6.70
N GLU A 280 -15.57 -2.64 -7.98
CA GLU A 280 -16.10 -3.84 -8.65
C GLU A 280 -15.51 -5.15 -8.10
N ARG A 281 -14.18 -5.26 -8.06
CA ARG A 281 -13.47 -6.52 -7.75
C ARG A 281 -13.17 -6.72 -6.26
N GLY A 282 -13.35 -5.68 -5.44
CA GLY A 282 -13.00 -5.68 -4.02
C GLY A 282 -14.15 -5.26 -3.10
N ARG A 283 -14.72 -4.06 -3.30
CA ARG A 283 -15.73 -3.50 -2.38
C ARG A 283 -17.06 -4.25 -2.43
N PHE A 284 -17.59 -4.57 -3.62
CA PHE A 284 -18.85 -5.33 -3.72
C PHE A 284 -18.69 -6.78 -3.25
N LEU A 285 -17.53 -7.40 -3.47
CA LEU A 285 -17.20 -8.70 -2.89
C LEU A 285 -17.20 -8.62 -1.35
N ALA A 286 -16.54 -7.62 -0.78
CA ALA A 286 -16.52 -7.38 0.67
C ALA A 286 -17.92 -7.12 1.25
N TRP A 287 -18.81 -6.47 0.49
CA TRP A 287 -20.21 -6.29 0.88
C TRP A 287 -20.98 -7.62 0.88
N SER A 288 -20.76 -8.48 -0.12
CA SER A 288 -21.40 -9.80 -0.18
C SER A 288 -21.01 -10.70 0.99
N PHE A 289 -19.71 -10.73 1.34
CA PHE A 289 -19.22 -11.45 2.51
C PHE A 289 -19.70 -10.83 3.83
N GLY A 290 -19.77 -9.50 3.93
CA GLY A 290 -20.34 -8.83 5.09
C GLY A 290 -21.81 -9.22 5.31
N LEU A 291 -22.61 -9.29 4.25
CA LEU A 291 -24.01 -9.74 4.32
C LEU A 291 -24.12 -11.21 4.75
N GLN A 292 -23.25 -12.09 4.24
CA GLN A 292 -23.20 -13.50 4.67
C GLN A 292 -22.83 -13.62 6.16
N MET A 293 -21.79 -12.89 6.62
CA MET A 293 -21.40 -12.87 8.04
C MET A 293 -22.52 -12.36 8.96
N PHE A 294 -23.34 -11.40 8.50
CA PHE A 294 -24.51 -10.93 9.25
C PHE A 294 -25.61 -11.98 9.36
N VAL A 295 -25.85 -12.76 8.30
CA VAL A 295 -26.85 -13.84 8.28
C VAL A 295 -26.41 -15.03 9.15
N GLU A 296 -25.12 -15.37 9.14
CA GLU A 296 -24.54 -16.45 9.95
C GLU A 296 -24.42 -16.09 11.44
N ALA A 297 -24.10 -14.83 11.76
CA ALA A 297 -23.92 -14.33 13.12
C ALA A 297 -24.88 -13.17 13.43
N PRO A 298 -26.21 -13.38 13.48
CA PRO A 298 -27.20 -12.31 13.67
C PRO A 298 -27.13 -11.64 15.05
N LEU A 299 -26.46 -12.26 16.04
CA LEU A 299 -26.17 -11.66 17.35
C LEU A 299 -24.90 -10.79 17.36
N GLY A 300 -24.13 -10.77 16.26
CA GLY A 300 -22.93 -9.98 16.07
C GLY A 300 -21.63 -10.79 16.20
N THR A 301 -20.59 -10.35 15.47
CA THR A 301 -19.27 -11.00 15.43
C THR A 301 -18.24 -10.39 16.37
N GLY A 302 -18.56 -9.28 17.03
CA GLY A 302 -17.68 -8.56 17.97
C GLY A 302 -16.98 -7.34 17.35
N ALA A 303 -16.69 -6.35 18.20
CA ALA A 303 -16.13 -5.06 17.77
C ALA A 303 -14.74 -5.21 17.12
N GLY A 304 -14.51 -4.52 16.00
CA GLY A 304 -13.25 -4.57 15.26
C GLY A 304 -12.89 -5.96 14.72
N SER A 305 -13.88 -6.82 14.46
CA SER A 305 -13.66 -8.18 13.92
C SER A 305 -13.95 -8.30 12.42
N PHE A 306 -14.51 -7.25 11.80
CA PHE A 306 -14.96 -7.31 10.40
C PHE A 306 -13.82 -7.63 9.44
N GLU A 307 -12.71 -6.89 9.50
CA GLU A 307 -11.60 -7.01 8.54
C GLU A 307 -10.86 -8.35 8.66
N ASP A 308 -10.63 -8.83 9.89
CA ASP A 308 -9.98 -10.12 10.17
C ASP A 308 -10.82 -11.30 9.64
N ARG A 309 -12.13 -11.30 9.92
CA ARG A 309 -13.05 -12.33 9.44
C ARG A 309 -13.24 -12.26 7.93
N LEU A 310 -13.27 -11.05 7.37
CA LEU A 310 -13.39 -10.83 5.94
C LEU A 310 -12.17 -11.40 5.18
N VAL A 311 -10.96 -11.13 5.65
CA VAL A 311 -9.73 -11.68 5.07
C VAL A 311 -9.70 -13.21 5.17
N LYS A 312 -10.02 -13.77 6.34
CA LYS A 312 -10.11 -15.24 6.53
C LYS A 312 -11.16 -15.90 5.64
N ARG A 313 -12.32 -15.28 5.47
CA ARG A 313 -13.38 -15.77 4.58
C ARG A 313 -12.97 -15.70 3.11
N PHE A 314 -12.25 -14.64 2.72
CA PHE A 314 -11.68 -14.52 1.38
C PHE A 314 -10.61 -15.60 1.12
N GLN A 315 -9.68 -15.79 2.05
CA GLN A 315 -8.69 -16.88 2.00
C GLN A 315 -9.37 -18.24 1.82
N ALA A 316 -10.33 -18.59 2.69
CA ALA A 316 -11.10 -19.84 2.56
C ALA A 316 -11.94 -19.95 1.27
N SER A 317 -12.27 -18.83 0.61
CA SER A 317 -12.95 -18.83 -0.71
C SER A 317 -12.01 -18.97 -1.91
N VAL A 318 -10.71 -18.69 -1.73
CA VAL A 318 -9.66 -18.82 -2.76
C VAL A 318 -8.90 -20.13 -2.61
N GLU A 319 -8.62 -20.55 -1.38
CA GLU A 319 -7.94 -21.80 -1.00
C GLU A 319 -8.91 -23.00 -0.98
N GLY A 320 -10.22 -22.74 -0.94
CA GLY A 320 -11.25 -23.74 -0.70
C GLY A 320 -11.34 -24.18 0.77
N PRO A 321 -12.20 -25.16 1.10
CA PRO A 321 -12.33 -25.67 2.46
C PRO A 321 -11.09 -26.50 2.84
N VAL A 322 -10.09 -25.84 3.43
CA VAL A 322 -8.88 -26.47 3.96
C VAL A 322 -9.25 -27.43 5.09
N THR A 323 -9.43 -28.71 4.77
CA THR A 323 -9.35 -29.79 5.76
C THR A 323 -7.98 -29.72 6.43
N ALA A 324 -7.97 -29.63 7.76
CA ALA A 324 -6.74 -29.46 8.54
C ALA A 324 -5.67 -30.49 8.13
N ALA A 325 -4.43 -30.02 8.00
CA ALA A 325 -3.31 -30.79 7.48
C ALA A 325 -3.22 -32.18 8.14
N PRO A 326 -3.40 -33.28 7.38
CA PRO A 326 -3.26 -34.61 7.94
C PRO A 326 -1.84 -34.84 8.47
N VAL A 327 -1.73 -35.46 9.64
CA VAL A 327 -0.56 -36.29 9.96
C VAL A 327 -0.34 -37.22 8.76
N PRO A 328 0.87 -37.32 8.18
CA PRO A 328 1.08 -37.91 6.85
C PRO A 328 0.61 -39.37 6.80
N THR A 329 -0.62 -39.53 6.34
CA THR A 329 -1.34 -40.77 6.15
C THR A 329 -1.71 -40.76 4.68
N ALA A 330 -1.20 -41.71 3.91
CA ALA A 330 -1.30 -41.68 2.45
C ALA A 330 -2.76 -41.49 2.00
N ALA A 331 -2.98 -40.56 1.06
CA ALA A 331 -4.31 -40.29 0.54
C ALA A 331 -4.93 -41.59 -0.02
N ALA A 332 -6.21 -41.82 0.28
CA ALA A 332 -6.92 -43.00 -0.20
C ALA A 332 -6.92 -42.99 -1.74
N PRO A 333 -6.40 -44.03 -2.40
CA PRO A 333 -6.10 -43.96 -3.82
C PRO A 333 -7.36 -44.01 -4.70
N LEU A 334 -7.32 -43.25 -5.79
CA LEU A 334 -8.39 -43.10 -6.79
C LEU A 334 -8.73 -44.46 -7.44
N LEU A 335 -10.00 -44.70 -7.76
CA LEU A 335 -10.48 -46.01 -8.22
C LEU A 335 -10.05 -46.35 -9.66
N GLY A 336 -8.87 -46.95 -9.82
CA GLY A 336 -8.33 -47.37 -11.11
C GLY A 336 -6.82 -47.24 -11.17
N PHE A 337 -6.31 -46.87 -12.35
CA PHE A 337 -4.95 -46.40 -12.55
C PHE A 337 -5.00 -44.89 -12.71
N HIS A 338 -4.22 -44.17 -11.91
CA HIS A 338 -4.13 -42.71 -11.94
C HIS A 338 -2.70 -42.31 -11.60
N SER A 339 -2.21 -41.22 -12.20
CA SER A 339 -0.86 -40.72 -11.96
C SER A 339 -0.86 -39.24 -11.59
N GLN A 340 0.10 -38.83 -10.76
CA GLN A 340 0.41 -37.42 -10.53
C GLN A 340 1.89 -37.15 -10.85
N TRP A 341 2.18 -36.04 -11.52
CA TRP A 341 3.55 -35.61 -11.80
C TRP A 341 4.24 -35.05 -10.55
N VAL A 342 5.40 -35.60 -10.21
CA VAL A 342 6.19 -35.20 -9.01
C VAL A 342 7.42 -34.38 -9.40
N GLY A 343 7.92 -34.55 -10.63
CA GLY A 343 9.03 -33.76 -11.17
C GLY A 343 9.84 -34.48 -12.23
N GLN A 344 10.89 -33.82 -12.72
CA GLN A 344 11.78 -34.36 -13.75
C GLN A 344 13.21 -33.81 -13.69
N SER A 345 14.13 -34.51 -14.34
CA SER A 345 15.49 -34.05 -14.62
C SER A 345 15.52 -32.79 -15.49
N ALA A 346 16.61 -32.02 -15.41
CA ALA A 346 16.82 -30.84 -16.25
C ALA A 346 16.79 -31.15 -17.76
N TYR A 347 16.34 -30.18 -18.56
CA TYR A 347 16.23 -30.29 -20.01
C TYR A 347 17.60 -30.50 -20.70
N PRO A 348 17.75 -31.51 -21.57
CA PRO A 348 19.02 -31.77 -22.24
C PRO A 348 19.43 -30.64 -23.19
N ARG A 349 20.68 -30.16 -23.02
CA ARG A 349 21.37 -29.21 -23.90
C ARG A 349 22.51 -29.95 -24.59
N LEU A 350 22.47 -30.02 -25.93
CA LEU A 350 23.24 -30.97 -26.73
C LEU A 350 23.81 -30.29 -27.99
N ARG A 351 24.86 -30.87 -28.56
CA ARG A 351 25.38 -30.56 -29.90
C ARG A 351 24.61 -31.39 -30.95
N PRO A 352 24.58 -31.00 -32.23
CA PRO A 352 24.05 -31.81 -33.32
C PRO A 352 24.49 -33.29 -33.25
N GLY A 353 23.54 -34.22 -33.20
CA GLY A 353 23.79 -35.67 -33.13
C GLY A 353 24.27 -36.23 -31.79
N GLU A 354 24.49 -35.41 -30.76
CA GLU A 354 24.94 -35.84 -29.43
C GLU A 354 23.84 -36.60 -28.65
N ALA A 355 24.23 -37.54 -27.79
CA ALA A 355 23.30 -38.32 -26.96
C ALA A 355 23.13 -37.66 -25.58
N SER A 356 21.92 -37.61 -25.06
CA SER A 356 21.63 -37.02 -23.75
C SER A 356 22.16 -37.86 -22.59
N ALA A 357 22.43 -37.20 -21.46
CA ALA A 357 22.34 -37.86 -20.16
C ALA A 357 20.93 -38.46 -19.95
N PRO A 358 20.75 -39.44 -19.06
CA PRO A 358 19.43 -40.02 -18.78
C PRO A 358 18.42 -38.96 -18.32
N VAL A 359 17.35 -38.82 -19.09
CA VAL A 359 16.17 -38.02 -18.74
C VAL A 359 15.29 -38.87 -17.85
N THR A 360 14.97 -38.36 -16.66
CA THR A 360 14.14 -39.05 -15.66
C THR A 360 12.89 -38.23 -15.40
N ILE A 361 11.71 -38.85 -15.55
CA ILE A 361 10.43 -38.32 -15.04
C ILE A 361 10.03 -39.17 -13.82
N THR A 362 9.50 -38.52 -12.79
CA THR A 362 8.97 -39.19 -11.59
C THR A 362 7.47 -38.93 -11.47
N LEU A 363 6.68 -40.00 -11.41
CA LEU A 363 5.23 -39.95 -11.18
C LEU A 363 4.90 -40.65 -9.86
N GLN A 364 3.91 -40.16 -9.13
CA GLN A 364 3.27 -40.91 -8.04
C GLN A 364 2.09 -41.69 -8.61
N ASN A 365 1.94 -42.96 -8.22
CA ASN A 365 0.72 -43.71 -8.46
C ASN A 365 -0.36 -43.24 -7.49
N THR A 366 -1.31 -42.45 -7.97
CA THR A 366 -2.47 -41.99 -7.18
C THR A 366 -3.66 -42.94 -7.30
N GLY A 367 -3.57 -43.98 -8.14
CA GLY A 367 -4.60 -44.99 -8.36
C GLY A 367 -4.54 -46.19 -7.43
N SER A 368 -5.66 -46.89 -7.28
CA SER A 368 -5.86 -48.03 -6.37
C SER A 368 -5.33 -49.36 -6.93
N LYS A 369 -4.90 -49.37 -8.19
CA LYS A 369 -4.19 -50.47 -8.84
C LYS A 369 -2.69 -50.19 -8.89
N ALA A 370 -1.87 -51.20 -8.58
CA ALA A 370 -0.42 -51.10 -8.62
C ALA A 370 0.12 -51.26 -10.06
N TRP A 371 1.08 -50.43 -10.48
CA TRP A 371 1.67 -50.56 -11.81
C TRP A 371 2.67 -51.72 -11.83
N THR A 372 2.34 -52.83 -12.49
CA THR A 372 3.11 -54.08 -12.43
C THR A 372 3.85 -54.31 -13.75
N LYS A 373 5.18 -54.22 -13.72
CA LYS A 373 6.07 -54.31 -14.88
C LYS A 373 5.98 -55.71 -15.53
N GLY A 374 5.94 -55.76 -16.86
CA GLY A 374 5.77 -57.01 -17.62
C GLY A 374 4.34 -57.57 -17.66
N THR A 375 3.32 -56.79 -17.27
CA THR A 375 1.89 -57.19 -17.32
C THR A 375 1.06 -56.14 -18.05
N GLY A 376 -0.25 -56.38 -18.24
CA GLY A 376 -1.18 -55.36 -18.74
C GLY A 376 -1.30 -54.15 -17.80
N ASP A 377 -0.97 -54.31 -16.52
CA ASP A 377 -0.99 -53.25 -15.51
C ASP A 377 0.34 -52.44 -15.51
N GLN A 378 1.18 -52.60 -16.53
CA GLN A 378 2.46 -51.88 -16.68
C GLN A 378 2.22 -50.41 -17.07
N ALA A 379 2.98 -49.50 -16.45
CA ALA A 379 2.98 -48.08 -16.80
C ALA A 379 4.12 -47.74 -17.77
N ALA A 380 3.86 -46.81 -18.68
CA ALA A 380 4.87 -46.25 -19.58
C ALA A 380 4.67 -44.74 -19.74
N LEU A 381 5.71 -44.06 -20.23
CA LEU A 381 5.57 -42.74 -20.85
C LEU A 381 5.55 -42.90 -22.35
N GLU A 382 4.52 -42.35 -22.98
CA GLU A 382 4.37 -42.29 -24.43
C GLU A 382 4.49 -40.85 -24.92
N VAL A 383 5.07 -40.64 -26.10
CA VAL A 383 5.03 -39.36 -26.79
C VAL A 383 3.58 -39.05 -27.19
N ALA A 384 3.13 -37.81 -26.96
CA ALA A 384 1.80 -37.39 -27.38
C ALA A 384 1.63 -37.43 -28.92
N ALA A 385 0.39 -37.43 -29.41
CA ALA A 385 0.08 -37.58 -30.83
C ALA A 385 0.70 -36.49 -31.75
N GLU A 386 1.15 -35.39 -31.17
CA GLU A 386 1.82 -34.26 -31.82
C GLU A 386 3.30 -34.55 -32.17
N GLY A 387 3.87 -35.66 -31.68
CA GLY A 387 5.24 -36.08 -31.96
C GLY A 387 6.31 -35.12 -31.43
N LEU A 388 7.52 -35.19 -31.98
CA LEU A 388 8.57 -34.21 -31.68
C LEU A 388 8.38 -32.96 -32.56
N THR A 389 8.07 -31.83 -31.93
CA THR A 389 7.88 -30.54 -32.58
C THR A 389 9.12 -29.64 -32.47
N LEU A 390 9.22 -28.63 -33.33
CA LEU A 390 10.27 -27.59 -33.28
C LEU A 390 9.62 -26.24 -32.95
N GLY A 391 10.13 -25.54 -31.94
CA GLY A 391 9.60 -24.24 -31.50
C GLY A 391 9.23 -24.22 -30.02
N ASP A 392 8.34 -23.30 -29.65
CA ASP A 392 7.79 -23.21 -28.30
C ASP A 392 6.42 -23.92 -28.24
N PRO A 393 6.10 -24.70 -27.18
CA PRO A 393 4.80 -25.37 -27.07
C PRO A 393 3.60 -24.41 -27.08
N ALA A 394 3.76 -23.14 -26.68
CA ALA A 394 2.69 -22.14 -26.73
C ALA A 394 2.51 -21.48 -28.13
N ARG A 395 3.48 -21.64 -29.04
CA ARG A 395 3.45 -21.13 -30.43
C ARG A 395 4.21 -22.05 -31.39
N PRO A 396 3.61 -23.16 -31.87
CA PRO A 396 4.19 -23.98 -32.93
C PRO A 396 4.33 -23.17 -34.23
N VAL A 397 5.55 -23.12 -34.79
CA VAL A 397 5.85 -22.34 -36.00
C VAL A 397 5.41 -23.13 -37.24
N ALA A 398 4.21 -22.82 -37.74
CA ALA A 398 3.60 -23.48 -38.88
C ALA A 398 4.23 -23.08 -40.24
N THR A 399 5.48 -23.49 -40.50
CA THR A 399 5.93 -24.07 -41.79
C THR A 399 7.40 -24.51 -41.71
N LEU A 400 7.65 -25.70 -41.16
CA LEU A 400 8.77 -26.55 -41.56
C LEU A 400 8.22 -27.95 -41.91
N PRO A 401 8.80 -28.65 -42.90
CA PRO A 401 8.26 -29.93 -43.33
C PRO A 401 8.53 -31.02 -42.29
N ALA A 402 7.48 -31.81 -42.02
CA ALA A 402 7.42 -32.93 -41.09
C ALA A 402 7.41 -32.60 -39.58
N LEU A 403 6.35 -33.06 -38.89
CA LEU A 403 6.53 -33.69 -37.58
C LEU A 403 7.65 -34.73 -37.73
N VAL A 404 8.63 -34.75 -36.84
CA VAL A 404 9.69 -35.76 -36.95
C VAL A 404 9.10 -37.12 -36.62
N ASP A 405 8.90 -37.96 -37.63
CA ASP A 405 8.50 -39.37 -37.48
C ASP A 405 9.56 -40.10 -36.66
N LEU A 406 9.28 -40.26 -35.36
CA LEU A 406 10.23 -40.82 -34.41
C LEU A 406 10.59 -42.27 -34.76
N SER A 407 9.72 -43.01 -35.47
CA SER A 407 9.97 -44.37 -35.95
C SER A 407 11.04 -44.46 -37.04
N ARG A 408 11.35 -43.34 -37.71
CA ARG A 408 12.38 -43.22 -38.76
C ARG A 408 13.55 -42.34 -38.35
N SER A 409 13.56 -41.84 -37.11
CA SER A 409 14.56 -40.90 -36.61
C SER A 409 15.65 -41.61 -35.80
N ALA A 410 16.84 -41.02 -35.73
CA ALA A 410 17.92 -41.48 -34.83
C ALA A 410 17.77 -40.96 -33.38
N ILE A 411 16.60 -40.41 -33.01
CA ILE A 411 16.35 -39.68 -31.76
C ILE A 411 16.07 -40.62 -30.58
N PRO A 412 15.25 -41.69 -30.71
CA PRO A 412 15.11 -42.71 -29.68
C PRO A 412 16.44 -43.38 -29.33
N ILE A 413 16.84 -43.34 -28.05
CA ILE A 413 17.97 -44.13 -27.54
C ILE A 413 17.41 -45.18 -26.58
N ARG A 414 17.34 -46.44 -27.05
CA ARG A 414 16.85 -47.61 -26.30
C ARG A 414 15.41 -47.50 -25.75
N TRP A 415 14.58 -46.68 -26.38
CA TRP A 415 13.16 -46.60 -26.06
C TRP A 415 12.45 -47.95 -26.28
N PRO A 416 11.52 -48.37 -25.40
CA PRO A 416 10.70 -49.57 -25.58
C PRO A 416 9.97 -49.67 -26.93
N THR A 417 9.48 -48.55 -27.48
CA THR A 417 8.96 -48.48 -28.86
C THR A 417 9.27 -47.12 -29.49
N ALA A 418 8.86 -46.89 -30.74
CA ALA A 418 8.99 -45.59 -31.40
C ALA A 418 8.18 -44.46 -30.73
N THR A 419 7.11 -44.79 -29.98
CA THR A 419 6.29 -43.83 -29.23
C THR A 419 6.51 -43.92 -27.72
N ARG A 420 6.85 -45.09 -27.17
CA ARG A 420 7.03 -45.29 -25.72
C ARG A 420 8.48 -45.07 -25.33
N VAL A 421 8.75 -43.97 -24.65
CA VAL A 421 10.11 -43.53 -24.31
C VAL A 421 10.71 -44.34 -23.17
N ALA A 422 9.88 -44.71 -22.19
CA ALA A 422 10.26 -45.46 -21.00
C ALA A 422 9.08 -46.28 -20.45
N ILE A 423 9.41 -47.36 -19.74
CA ILE A 423 8.53 -48.12 -18.84
C ILE A 423 8.96 -47.78 -17.41
N GLN A 424 8.11 -47.95 -16.40
CA GLN A 424 8.50 -47.67 -15.01
C GLN A 424 9.69 -48.55 -14.58
N ASP A 425 10.70 -48.01 -13.89
CA ASP A 425 11.91 -48.74 -13.47
C ASP A 425 11.57 -49.85 -12.47
N GLU A 426 10.76 -49.50 -11.48
CA GLU A 426 10.30 -50.37 -10.40
C GLU A 426 9.50 -51.58 -10.90
N ALA A 427 9.67 -52.74 -10.27
CA ALA A 427 8.93 -53.95 -10.65
C ALA A 427 7.41 -53.83 -10.36
N ILE A 428 7.06 -53.17 -9.25
CA ILE A 428 5.69 -52.84 -8.85
C ILE A 428 5.69 -51.44 -8.25
N VAL A 429 4.85 -50.53 -8.76
CA VAL A 429 4.57 -49.23 -8.13
C VAL A 429 3.20 -49.31 -7.46
N ALA A 430 3.22 -49.59 -6.15
CA ALA A 430 2.00 -49.66 -5.33
C ALA A 430 1.27 -48.31 -5.28
N PRO A 431 -0.04 -48.29 -4.93
CA PRO A 431 -0.76 -47.06 -4.63
C PRO A 431 -0.01 -46.19 -3.61
N GLY A 432 0.15 -44.90 -3.92
CA GLY A 432 0.93 -43.93 -3.16
C GLY A 432 2.45 -43.97 -3.39
N ALA A 433 2.99 -44.97 -4.09
CA ALA A 433 4.43 -45.07 -4.36
C ALA A 433 4.86 -44.27 -5.60
N LEU A 434 6.17 -44.03 -5.73
CA LEU A 434 6.78 -43.35 -6.88
C LEU A 434 7.23 -44.37 -7.93
N GLY A 435 6.88 -44.11 -9.19
CA GLY A 435 7.45 -44.76 -10.37
C GLY A 435 8.39 -43.81 -11.11
N ARG A 436 9.56 -44.28 -11.51
CA ARG A 436 10.55 -43.52 -12.28
C ARG A 436 10.61 -44.02 -13.71
N PHE A 437 10.69 -43.09 -14.65
CA PHE A 437 10.68 -43.36 -16.09
C PHE A 437 11.95 -42.76 -16.69
N VAL A 438 12.92 -43.61 -17.03
CA VAL A 438 14.26 -43.20 -17.45
C VAL A 438 14.49 -43.53 -18.92
N PHE A 439 14.88 -42.52 -19.71
CA PHE A 439 15.18 -42.69 -21.14
C PHE A 439 16.31 -41.75 -21.60
N GLN A 440 16.77 -41.92 -22.84
CA GLN A 440 17.75 -41.02 -23.46
C GLN A 440 17.26 -40.58 -24.84
N VAL A 441 17.75 -39.43 -25.30
CA VAL A 441 17.45 -38.87 -26.63
C VAL A 441 18.72 -38.47 -27.35
N ARG A 442 18.73 -38.60 -28.67
CA ARG A 442 19.76 -37.99 -29.53
C ARG A 442 19.29 -36.64 -30.06
N ALA A 443 20.17 -35.65 -30.03
CA ALA A 443 19.95 -34.37 -30.67
C ALA A 443 19.75 -34.54 -32.19
N PRO A 444 18.71 -33.91 -32.77
CA PRO A 444 18.65 -33.64 -34.20
C PRO A 444 19.91 -32.93 -34.72
N GLN A 445 20.16 -33.02 -36.02
CA GLN A 445 21.33 -32.36 -36.63
C GLN A 445 21.17 -30.85 -36.81
N THR A 446 19.93 -30.36 -36.94
CA THR A 446 19.65 -28.92 -37.06
C THR A 446 19.61 -28.28 -35.67
N PRO A 447 20.38 -27.19 -35.42
CA PRO A 447 20.30 -26.42 -34.17
C PRO A 447 18.91 -25.82 -33.92
N GLY A 448 18.49 -25.75 -32.66
CA GLY A 448 17.16 -25.26 -32.29
C GLY A 448 16.61 -25.92 -31.02
N THR A 449 15.44 -25.45 -30.56
CA THR A 449 14.70 -26.09 -29.46
C THR A 449 13.62 -26.99 -30.03
N TYR A 450 13.69 -28.27 -29.69
CA TYR A 450 12.66 -29.26 -29.98
C TYR A 450 11.88 -29.57 -28.71
N VAL A 451 10.61 -29.92 -28.83
CA VAL A 451 9.74 -30.27 -27.70
C VAL A 451 9.26 -31.70 -27.91
N LEU A 452 9.50 -32.54 -26.90
CA LEU A 452 8.96 -33.89 -26.81
C LEU A 452 7.84 -33.91 -25.76
N PRO A 453 6.56 -33.75 -26.16
CA PRO A 453 5.42 -33.89 -25.26
C PRO A 453 5.25 -35.36 -24.86
N LEU A 454 4.95 -35.62 -23.59
CA LEU A 454 4.88 -36.95 -22.99
C LEU A 454 3.59 -37.09 -22.18
N ARG A 455 2.95 -38.25 -22.29
CA ARG A 455 1.78 -38.63 -21.49
C ARG A 455 2.03 -39.93 -20.73
N PRO A 456 1.56 -40.06 -19.48
CA PRO A 456 1.48 -41.36 -18.80
C PRO A 456 0.45 -42.27 -19.48
N VAL A 457 0.78 -43.55 -19.61
CA VAL A 457 -0.11 -44.60 -20.12
C VAL A 457 0.00 -45.87 -19.27
N VAL A 458 -1.07 -46.65 -19.16
CA VAL A 458 -1.08 -48.02 -18.62
C VAL A 458 -1.78 -48.95 -19.60
N ASP A 459 -1.16 -50.10 -19.90
CA ASP A 459 -1.52 -50.90 -21.08
C ASP A 459 -2.95 -51.48 -21.05
N ALA A 460 -3.50 -51.69 -19.85
CA ALA A 460 -4.87 -52.15 -19.64
C ALA A 460 -5.97 -51.06 -19.83
N VAL A 461 -5.61 -49.77 -19.84
CA VAL A 461 -6.58 -48.65 -19.85
C VAL A 461 -6.28 -47.53 -20.86
N GLY A 462 -5.07 -47.48 -21.42
CA GLY A 462 -4.64 -46.43 -22.34
C GLY A 462 -3.98 -45.26 -21.62
N GLY A 463 -4.29 -44.02 -22.03
CA GLY A 463 -3.74 -42.82 -21.39
C GLY A 463 -4.29 -42.58 -20.00
N LEU A 464 -3.41 -42.18 -19.08
CA LEU A 464 -3.80 -41.60 -17.79
C LEU A 464 -3.96 -40.07 -17.95
N GLU A 465 -4.01 -39.34 -16.84
CA GLU A 465 -4.13 -37.88 -16.82
C GLU A 465 -3.02 -37.18 -17.62
N ASP A 466 -3.38 -36.23 -18.49
CA ASP A 466 -2.42 -35.37 -19.19
C ASP A 466 -1.99 -34.21 -18.28
N GLU A 467 -0.92 -34.46 -17.53
CA GLU A 467 -0.26 -33.50 -16.62
C GLU A 467 0.60 -32.45 -17.37
N GLY A 468 0.51 -32.35 -18.70
CA GLY A 468 1.25 -31.37 -19.50
C GLY A 468 2.77 -31.60 -19.52
N ILE A 469 3.21 -32.86 -19.36
CA ILE A 469 4.62 -33.22 -19.25
C ILE A 469 5.29 -33.08 -20.62
N PHE A 470 6.45 -32.42 -20.68
CA PHE A 470 7.26 -32.38 -21.89
C PHE A 470 8.76 -32.28 -21.58
N VAL A 471 9.59 -32.60 -22.57
CA VAL A 471 11.05 -32.49 -22.52
C VAL A 471 11.53 -31.61 -23.67
N ARG A 472 12.06 -30.43 -23.35
CA ARG A 472 12.76 -29.58 -24.31
C ARG A 472 14.17 -30.14 -24.58
N ILE A 473 14.48 -30.41 -25.84
CA ILE A 473 15.80 -30.80 -26.34
C ILE A 473 16.40 -29.59 -27.04
N ILE A 474 17.46 -29.02 -26.48
CA ILE A 474 18.05 -27.75 -26.95
C ILE A 474 19.35 -28.06 -27.67
N VAL A 475 19.37 -27.94 -28.99
CA VAL A 475 20.52 -28.23 -29.86
C VAL A 475 21.29 -26.96 -30.18
N VAL A 476 22.58 -26.89 -29.84
CA VAL A 476 23.41 -25.66 -29.93
C VAL A 476 24.65 -25.82 -30.80
N THR A 477 25.02 -24.74 -31.52
CA THR A 477 26.28 -24.62 -32.27
C THR A 477 27.37 -24.00 -31.40
N GLY A 478 28.20 -24.84 -30.78
CA GLY A 478 29.37 -24.38 -30.04
C GLY A 478 29.84 -25.38 -28.98
N SER A 479 30.99 -25.10 -28.38
CA SER A 479 31.55 -25.92 -27.31
C SER A 479 30.68 -25.85 -26.06
N ALA A 480 29.80 -26.84 -25.89
CA ALA A 480 29.07 -27.03 -24.64
C ALA A 480 30.07 -27.19 -23.49
N VAL A 481 30.10 -26.22 -22.58
CA VAL A 481 30.73 -26.36 -21.26
C VAL A 481 29.77 -27.16 -20.40
N GLU A 482 30.05 -28.44 -20.26
CA GLU A 482 29.29 -29.34 -19.42
C GLU A 482 29.35 -28.88 -17.96
N ARG A 483 28.17 -28.66 -17.35
CA ARG A 483 28.03 -28.67 -15.89
C ARG A 483 27.44 -30.04 -15.52
N PRO A 484 28.17 -30.89 -14.79
CA PRO A 484 27.62 -32.17 -14.34
C PRO A 484 26.43 -31.92 -13.40
N ALA A 485 25.55 -32.91 -13.30
CA ALA A 485 24.46 -32.89 -12.32
C ALA A 485 25.05 -32.78 -10.90
N ILE A 486 24.56 -31.83 -10.12
CA ILE A 486 24.97 -31.64 -8.72
C ILE A 486 24.22 -32.67 -7.86
N PRO A 487 24.92 -33.62 -7.19
CA PRO A 487 24.32 -34.42 -6.13
C PRO A 487 23.98 -33.51 -4.95
N VAL A 488 23.03 -33.91 -4.09
CA VAL A 488 22.77 -33.19 -2.84
C VAL A 488 24.00 -33.32 -1.92
N ALA A 489 24.88 -32.33 -1.98
CA ALA A 489 26.16 -32.29 -1.29
C ALA A 489 26.32 -30.96 -0.56
N LEU A 490 26.70 -31.03 0.72
CA LEU A 490 26.88 -29.88 1.59
C LEU A 490 28.25 -29.22 1.33
N GLY A 491 28.32 -28.34 0.32
CA GLY A 491 29.52 -27.56 0.01
C GLY A 491 29.47 -26.88 -1.37
N GLY A 492 29.86 -25.61 -1.44
CA GLY A 492 29.92 -24.86 -2.71
C GLY A 492 31.12 -25.23 -3.58
N PRO A 493 31.07 -24.90 -4.88
CA PRO A 493 31.77 -23.68 -5.28
C PRO A 493 30.88 -22.67 -6.04
N SER A 494 31.45 -21.51 -6.39
CA SER A 494 30.72 -20.30 -6.75
C SER A 494 29.95 -20.36 -8.08
N VAL A 495 28.73 -19.81 -8.04
CA VAL A 495 28.06 -19.26 -9.22
C VAL A 495 28.80 -17.96 -9.62
N PRO A 496 29.08 -17.70 -10.91
CA PRO A 496 29.67 -16.42 -11.31
C PRO A 496 28.74 -15.25 -10.90
N PRO A 497 29.30 -14.12 -10.42
CA PRO A 497 28.50 -13.02 -9.89
C PRO A 497 27.61 -12.41 -10.99
N VAL A 498 26.40 -12.01 -10.61
CA VAL A 498 25.38 -11.54 -11.56
C VAL A 498 25.70 -10.12 -12.07
N ALA A 499 26.37 -9.32 -11.25
CA ALA A 499 26.96 -8.03 -11.61
C ALA A 499 28.49 -8.12 -11.67
N ALA A 500 29.10 -7.54 -12.70
CA ALA A 500 30.54 -7.39 -12.80
C ALA A 500 31.08 -6.36 -11.78
N ALA A 501 32.27 -6.63 -11.24
CA ALA A 501 32.98 -5.70 -10.37
C ALA A 501 33.55 -4.49 -11.15
N PRO A 502 33.91 -3.40 -10.44
CA PRO A 502 34.74 -2.32 -10.99
C PRO A 502 35.92 -2.83 -11.82
N ALA A 503 36.13 -2.25 -13.00
CA ALA A 503 37.14 -2.64 -13.96
C ALA A 503 38.24 -1.56 -14.12
N PRO A 504 39.44 -1.93 -14.60
CA PRO A 504 40.42 -0.96 -15.10
C PRO A 504 39.89 -0.19 -16.31
N TYR A 505 40.37 1.04 -16.47
CA TYR A 505 40.06 1.95 -17.58
C TYR A 505 41.30 2.80 -17.92
N GLU A 506 41.34 3.38 -19.12
CA GLU A 506 42.43 4.26 -19.54
C GLU A 506 42.28 5.66 -18.93
N LEU A 507 43.41 6.28 -18.57
CA LEU A 507 43.44 7.64 -18.01
C LEU A 507 43.60 8.67 -19.14
N PRO A 508 42.77 9.73 -19.21
CA PRO A 508 42.96 10.80 -20.19
C PRO A 508 44.31 11.51 -20.01
N GLY A 509 45.16 11.45 -21.04
CA GLY A 509 46.56 11.91 -20.97
C GLY A 509 46.75 13.42 -20.70
N GLY A 510 45.74 14.23 -21.01
CA GLY A 510 45.74 15.69 -20.75
C GLY A 510 45.07 16.12 -19.43
N ALA A 511 44.76 15.19 -18.52
CA ALA A 511 44.00 15.48 -17.31
C ALA A 511 44.81 16.24 -16.23
N VAL A 512 44.11 17.08 -15.47
CA VAL A 512 44.68 17.75 -14.29
C VAL A 512 44.86 16.72 -13.18
N ARG A 513 46.11 16.48 -12.76
CA ARG A 513 46.42 15.54 -11.66
C ARG A 513 46.31 16.24 -10.30
N VAL A 514 45.70 15.56 -9.34
CA VAL A 514 45.37 16.10 -8.02
C VAL A 514 45.74 15.09 -6.93
N ALA A 515 46.52 15.51 -5.92
CA ALA A 515 47.00 14.62 -4.86
C ALA A 515 46.19 14.66 -3.55
N ASP A 516 45.36 15.69 -3.34
CA ASP A 516 44.66 15.92 -2.07
C ASP A 516 43.30 16.65 -2.24
N ALA A 517 42.57 16.81 -1.15
CA ALA A 517 41.23 17.43 -1.13
C ALA A 517 41.21 18.95 -1.41
N ALA A 518 42.28 19.68 -1.09
CA ALA A 518 42.36 21.11 -1.38
C ALA A 518 42.58 21.32 -2.88
N GLY A 519 43.51 20.55 -3.47
CA GLY A 519 43.69 20.46 -4.92
C GLY A 519 42.43 19.99 -5.65
N LEU A 520 41.63 19.08 -5.07
CA LEU A 520 40.36 18.65 -5.66
C LEU A 520 39.31 19.77 -5.65
N THR A 521 39.24 20.52 -4.55
CA THR A 521 38.35 21.69 -4.45
C THR A 521 38.70 22.73 -5.52
N ALA A 522 39.97 23.14 -5.60
CA ALA A 522 40.46 24.04 -6.65
C ALA A 522 40.35 23.45 -8.08
N ALA A 523 40.37 22.13 -8.23
CA ALA A 523 40.14 21.46 -9.51
C ALA A 523 38.68 21.59 -9.98
N LEU A 524 37.72 21.59 -9.04
CA LEU A 524 36.27 21.70 -9.29
C LEU A 524 35.76 23.16 -9.42
N GLU A 525 36.54 24.16 -9.02
CA GLU A 525 36.19 25.59 -9.15
C GLU A 525 36.35 26.14 -10.58
N SER A 526 36.87 25.35 -11.53
CA SER A 526 37.09 25.81 -12.91
C SER A 526 35.79 26.11 -13.64
N ALA A 527 35.73 27.27 -14.30
CA ALA A 527 34.59 27.66 -15.12
C ALA A 527 34.34 26.70 -16.30
N THR A 528 35.38 26.04 -16.81
CA THR A 528 35.32 25.07 -17.92
C THR A 528 35.38 23.62 -17.42
N PRO A 529 34.61 22.68 -18.03
CA PRO A 529 34.74 21.25 -17.76
C PRO A 529 36.15 20.76 -18.11
N ARG A 530 36.66 19.80 -17.34
CA ARG A 530 37.99 19.20 -17.53
C ARG A 530 38.04 17.78 -16.98
N ASP A 531 38.97 16.98 -17.50
CA ASP A 531 39.38 15.73 -16.88
C ASP A 531 40.28 15.99 -15.67
N ILE A 532 40.01 15.29 -14.57
CA ILE A 532 40.71 15.39 -13.29
C ILE A 532 41.10 13.98 -12.86
N VAL A 533 42.39 13.71 -12.65
CA VAL A 533 42.88 12.42 -12.17
C VAL A 533 43.31 12.56 -10.71
N LEU A 534 42.58 11.87 -9.84
CA LEU A 534 42.88 11.76 -8.41
C LEU A 534 44.01 10.75 -8.21
N ALA A 535 45.09 11.14 -7.53
CA ALA A 535 46.11 10.21 -7.08
C ALA A 535 45.55 9.20 -6.07
N ASN A 536 46.31 8.15 -5.76
CA ASN A 536 45.93 7.23 -4.70
C ASN A 536 46.11 7.91 -3.34
N GLY A 537 45.05 7.95 -2.53
CA GLY A 537 45.00 8.74 -1.30
C GLY A 537 43.59 8.91 -0.73
N VAL A 538 43.50 9.61 0.41
CA VAL A 538 42.24 9.91 1.09
C VAL A 538 41.89 11.38 0.90
N TYR A 539 40.66 11.64 0.43
CA TYR A 539 40.12 12.96 0.14
C TYR A 539 38.99 13.25 1.13
N ASP A 540 39.18 14.20 2.03
CA ASP A 540 38.20 14.57 3.06
C ASP A 540 37.99 16.09 3.12
N SER A 541 36.78 16.51 3.47
CA SER A 541 36.34 17.91 3.45
C SER A 541 35.23 18.17 4.48
N LEU A 542 35.04 19.44 4.85
CA LEU A 542 34.05 19.86 5.86
C LEU A 542 32.58 19.76 5.37
N GLY A 543 32.39 19.61 4.07
CA GLY A 543 31.11 19.39 3.39
C GLY A 543 31.32 18.58 2.12
N PRO A 544 30.27 18.24 1.35
CA PRO A 544 30.43 17.50 0.12
C PRO A 544 31.17 18.31 -0.95
N PHE A 545 32.01 17.64 -1.75
CA PHE A 545 32.61 18.23 -2.94
C PHE A 545 31.49 18.65 -3.92
N THR A 546 31.69 19.72 -4.70
CA THR A 546 30.65 20.23 -5.62
C THR A 546 31.17 20.32 -7.05
N ASN A 547 30.67 19.45 -7.92
CA ASN A 547 30.95 19.43 -9.35
C ASN A 547 29.75 20.03 -10.11
N ALA A 548 29.63 21.36 -10.07
CA ALA A 548 28.57 22.12 -10.72
C ALA A 548 28.75 22.30 -12.24
N ARG A 549 29.91 21.92 -12.79
CA ARG A 549 30.35 22.24 -14.17
C ARG A 549 30.64 21.01 -15.05
N GLY A 550 30.28 19.80 -14.61
CA GLY A 550 30.40 18.61 -15.44
C GLY A 550 31.85 18.11 -15.61
N HIS A 551 32.73 18.36 -14.64
CA HIS A 551 34.08 17.79 -14.64
C HIS A 551 34.04 16.26 -14.64
N ARG A 552 35.10 15.64 -15.19
CA ARG A 552 35.23 14.19 -15.32
C ARG A 552 36.36 13.72 -14.40
N LEU A 553 36.00 13.07 -13.30
CA LEU A 553 36.91 12.66 -12.24
C LEU A 553 37.21 11.16 -12.38
N TYR A 554 38.50 10.81 -12.38
CA TYR A 554 38.98 9.44 -12.46
C TYR A 554 39.93 9.18 -11.29
N ALA A 555 39.85 8.03 -10.63
CA ALA A 555 40.95 7.58 -9.77
C ALA A 555 42.14 7.14 -10.64
N ALA A 556 43.39 7.35 -10.17
CA ALA A 556 44.59 6.91 -10.88
C ALA A 556 44.71 5.38 -10.93
N THR A 557 44.14 4.69 -9.95
CA THR A 557 43.83 3.26 -9.99
C THR A 557 42.42 3.04 -9.42
N PRO A 558 41.60 2.10 -9.93
CA PRO A 558 40.28 1.83 -9.39
C PRO A 558 40.32 1.52 -7.88
N GLY A 559 39.50 2.23 -7.10
CA GLY A 559 39.47 2.16 -5.63
C GLY A 559 40.62 2.89 -4.90
N GLY A 560 41.64 3.38 -5.62
CA GLY A 560 42.82 4.00 -5.02
C GLY A 560 42.59 5.41 -4.45
N ALA A 561 41.62 6.15 -5.00
CA ALA A 561 41.18 7.44 -4.46
C ALA A 561 39.93 7.25 -3.59
N VAL A 562 40.05 7.47 -2.29
CA VAL A 562 38.99 7.25 -1.29
C VAL A 562 38.44 8.58 -0.79
N LEU A 563 37.19 8.88 -1.13
CA LEU A 563 36.48 10.08 -0.67
C LEU A 563 35.72 9.80 0.63
N ARG A 564 36.00 10.59 1.67
CA ARG A 564 35.32 10.56 2.98
C ARG A 564 34.18 11.58 3.11
N ALA A 565 34.04 12.45 2.12
CA ALA A 565 32.89 13.30 1.91
C ALA A 565 32.11 12.86 0.65
N GLY A 566 30.83 13.19 0.59
CA GLY A 566 30.03 13.01 -0.61
C GLY A 566 30.42 13.98 -1.74
N ILE A 567 29.79 13.84 -2.91
CA ILE A 567 29.95 14.74 -4.04
C ILE A 567 28.60 15.07 -4.71
N VAL A 568 28.39 16.35 -4.96
CA VAL A 568 27.22 16.90 -5.66
C VAL A 568 27.54 17.05 -7.13
N LEU A 569 26.66 16.56 -8.00
CA LEU A 569 26.76 16.66 -9.45
C LEU A 569 25.62 17.55 -9.97
N GLY A 570 26.01 18.68 -10.57
CA GLY A 570 25.09 19.72 -11.03
C GLY A 570 24.72 20.77 -9.97
N ALA A 571 24.04 21.81 -10.43
CA ALA A 571 23.60 22.97 -9.65
C ALA A 571 22.38 23.64 -10.31
N ASN A 572 21.93 24.79 -9.77
CA ASN A 572 20.89 25.64 -10.40
C ASN A 572 21.21 26.08 -11.84
N GLY A 573 22.49 26.06 -12.23
CA GLY A 573 22.95 26.32 -13.59
C GLY A 573 24.40 25.86 -13.77
N GLY A 574 24.74 25.37 -14.95
CA GLY A 574 26.04 24.78 -15.27
C GLY A 574 25.95 23.84 -16.46
N GLN A 575 27.03 23.10 -16.75
CA GLN A 575 27.06 22.05 -17.76
C GLN A 575 26.96 20.67 -17.09
N GLY A 576 26.21 19.76 -17.73
CA GLY A 576 26.08 18.36 -17.30
C GLY A 576 27.22 17.48 -17.79
N ASN A 577 26.96 16.19 -17.97
CA ASN A 577 27.90 15.16 -18.44
C ASN A 577 29.09 14.87 -17.49
N GLY A 578 28.96 15.26 -16.21
CA GLY A 578 29.96 14.99 -15.18
C GLY A 578 30.14 13.50 -14.94
N LEU A 579 31.39 13.06 -14.89
CA LEU A 579 31.79 11.66 -14.72
C LEU A 579 32.48 11.46 -13.37
N LEU A 580 32.15 10.37 -12.69
CA LEU A 580 32.92 9.76 -11.62
C LEU A 580 33.35 8.36 -12.08
N GLN A 581 34.66 8.06 -12.13
CA GLN A 581 35.15 6.76 -12.55
C GLN A 581 36.23 6.20 -11.62
N GLY A 582 36.05 4.96 -11.16
CA GLY A 582 37.01 4.25 -10.31
C GLY A 582 37.13 4.76 -8.87
N ILE A 583 36.26 5.67 -8.44
CA ILE A 583 36.34 6.31 -7.12
C ILE A 583 35.75 5.41 -6.03
N ALA A 584 36.45 5.30 -4.91
CA ALA A 584 35.89 4.74 -3.68
C ALA A 584 35.31 5.85 -2.81
N PHE A 585 34.17 5.59 -2.19
CA PHE A 585 33.55 6.42 -1.17
C PHE A 585 33.42 5.62 0.12
N ASP A 586 33.93 6.17 1.22
CA ASP A 586 33.83 5.59 2.57
C ASP A 586 33.43 6.69 3.53
N VAL A 587 32.11 6.89 3.69
CA VAL A 587 31.55 8.04 4.38
C VAL A 587 30.95 7.61 5.71
N THR A 588 31.40 8.24 6.80
CA THR A 588 30.98 7.96 8.19
C THR A 588 30.26 9.13 8.84
N ASP A 589 30.01 10.21 8.10
CA ASP A 589 29.51 11.49 8.61
C ASP A 589 28.48 12.08 7.63
N THR A 590 27.24 12.23 8.08
CA THR A 590 26.14 12.75 7.26
C THR A 590 26.28 14.23 6.94
N THR A 591 27.03 15.01 7.73
CA THR A 591 27.23 16.46 7.50
C THR A 591 28.06 16.73 6.24
N LYS A 592 28.90 15.76 5.86
CA LYS A 592 29.72 15.78 4.64
C LYS A 592 28.97 15.35 3.38
N THR A 593 27.63 15.33 3.42
CA THR A 593 26.77 14.86 2.31
C THR A 593 25.67 15.87 1.99
N LEU A 594 25.16 15.86 0.76
CA LEU A 594 23.94 16.60 0.42
C LEU A 594 22.72 15.69 0.61
N GLN A 595 21.71 16.15 1.35
CA GLN A 595 20.47 15.41 1.63
C GLN A 595 20.68 13.95 2.10
N ASN A 596 21.70 13.71 2.94
CA ASN A 596 22.05 12.39 3.45
C ASN A 596 22.41 11.36 2.34
N SER A 597 23.05 11.82 1.26
CA SER A 597 23.43 11.00 0.11
C SER A 597 24.87 11.22 -0.37
N VAL A 598 25.61 10.13 -0.62
CA VAL A 598 27.04 10.17 -0.97
C VAL A 598 27.27 10.78 -2.36
N VAL A 599 26.48 10.40 -3.36
CA VAL A 599 26.42 11.11 -4.65
C VAL A 599 25.02 11.67 -4.86
N HIS A 600 24.93 12.98 -5.07
CA HIS A 600 23.66 13.68 -5.29
C HIS A 600 23.63 14.37 -6.66
N VAL A 601 22.81 13.87 -7.58
CA VAL A 601 22.69 14.36 -8.97
C VAL A 601 21.43 15.20 -9.12
N TRP A 602 21.55 16.49 -9.43
CA TRP A 602 20.40 17.41 -9.50
C TRP A 602 20.64 18.60 -10.44
N GLY A 603 19.58 19.36 -10.74
CA GLY A 603 19.66 20.58 -11.54
C GLY A 603 20.29 20.35 -12.91
N SER A 604 21.43 20.99 -13.18
CA SER A 604 22.22 20.85 -14.41
C SER A 604 22.89 19.47 -14.62
N GLY A 605 22.81 18.55 -13.66
CA GLY A 605 23.50 17.24 -13.66
C GLY A 605 23.00 16.18 -14.68
N ALA A 606 22.39 16.59 -15.79
CA ALA A 606 21.97 15.66 -16.86
C ALA A 606 23.18 15.02 -17.55
N GLY A 607 23.04 13.79 -18.05
CA GLY A 607 24.11 13.01 -18.68
C GLY A 607 25.20 12.52 -17.71
N THR A 608 24.98 12.60 -16.40
CA THR A 608 26.00 12.19 -15.41
C THR A 608 26.27 10.69 -15.48
N ARG A 609 27.55 10.32 -15.30
CA ARG A 609 28.02 8.94 -15.35
C ARG A 609 28.78 8.58 -14.08
N ILE A 610 28.49 7.41 -13.51
CA ILE A 610 29.08 6.89 -12.27
C ILE A 610 29.54 5.47 -12.57
N LEU A 611 30.83 5.28 -12.83
CA LEU A 611 31.41 4.06 -13.39
C LEU A 611 32.46 3.48 -12.43
N ASP A 612 32.56 2.16 -12.34
CA ASP A 612 33.67 1.46 -11.65
C ASP A 612 33.86 1.87 -10.17
N ALA A 613 32.78 2.30 -9.50
CA ALA A 613 32.83 2.96 -8.19
C ALA A 613 32.39 2.06 -7.03
N THR A 614 32.95 2.28 -5.85
CA THR A 614 32.59 1.54 -4.62
C THR A 614 32.09 2.49 -3.54
N PHE A 615 31.04 2.11 -2.80
CA PHE A 615 30.40 2.94 -1.79
C PHE A 615 30.21 2.18 -0.48
N ASN A 616 30.69 2.75 0.62
CA ASN A 616 30.38 2.33 1.99
C ASN A 616 29.73 3.50 2.75
N GLY A 617 28.50 3.30 3.23
CA GLY A 617 27.76 4.26 4.04
C GLY A 617 27.88 4.03 5.56
N ASN A 618 28.55 2.94 5.96
CA ASN A 618 28.78 2.53 7.36
C ASN A 618 27.49 2.41 8.21
N ARG A 619 26.32 2.29 7.56
CA ARG A 619 24.95 2.46 8.11
C ARG A 619 24.69 3.80 8.83
N VAL A 620 25.57 4.78 8.64
CA VAL A 620 25.41 6.16 9.10
C VAL A 620 24.74 7.01 8.02
N VAL A 621 25.16 6.84 6.76
CA VAL A 621 24.61 7.60 5.62
C VAL A 621 23.33 6.95 5.10
N GLY A 622 22.37 7.78 4.72
CA GLY A 622 21.07 7.37 4.20
C GLY A 622 21.17 6.70 2.84
N SER A 623 21.78 7.35 1.85
CA SER A 623 21.80 6.84 0.47
C SER A 623 23.18 6.86 -0.20
N ALA A 624 23.46 5.88 -1.07
CA ALA A 624 24.70 5.91 -1.85
C ALA A 624 24.59 6.85 -3.05
N ILE A 625 23.57 6.66 -3.88
CA ILE A 625 23.31 7.50 -5.06
C ILE A 625 21.86 7.99 -5.03
N VAL A 626 21.67 9.32 -5.09
CA VAL A 626 20.36 9.97 -5.26
C VAL A 626 20.39 10.80 -6.53
N ALA A 627 19.59 10.42 -7.52
CA ALA A 627 19.40 11.15 -8.76
C ALA A 627 18.03 11.81 -8.80
N ARG A 628 18.03 13.14 -8.60
CA ARG A 628 16.90 14.06 -8.76
C ARG A 628 16.88 14.73 -10.13
N GLN A 629 18.03 14.79 -10.79
CA GLN A 629 18.14 14.92 -12.25
C GLN A 629 18.48 13.53 -12.80
N VAL A 630 17.68 13.04 -13.76
CA VAL A 630 17.70 11.64 -14.21
C VAL A 630 18.02 11.50 -15.70
N GLU A 631 17.85 12.57 -16.49
CA GLU A 631 18.07 12.59 -17.94
C GLU A 631 19.49 12.09 -18.29
N GLY A 632 19.59 10.99 -19.05
CA GLY A 632 20.88 10.42 -19.50
C GLY A 632 21.80 9.87 -18.40
N LEU A 633 21.30 9.61 -17.19
CA LEU A 633 22.08 9.04 -16.09
C LEU A 633 22.62 7.64 -16.44
N VAL A 634 23.91 7.38 -16.22
CA VAL A 634 24.48 6.03 -16.28
C VAL A 634 25.18 5.67 -14.96
N VAL A 635 24.84 4.52 -14.40
CA VAL A 635 25.54 3.92 -13.26
C VAL A 635 26.02 2.53 -13.69
N GLN A 636 27.34 2.29 -13.71
CA GLN A 636 27.90 1.05 -14.27
C GLN A 636 29.01 0.42 -13.42
N ARG A 637 28.98 -0.91 -13.22
CA ARG A 637 29.98 -1.69 -12.45
C ARG A 637 30.24 -1.09 -11.07
N VAL A 638 29.17 -0.91 -10.29
CA VAL A 638 29.24 -0.30 -8.94
C VAL A 638 28.96 -1.29 -7.82
N ARG A 639 29.65 -1.14 -6.69
CA ARG A 639 29.43 -1.90 -5.46
C ARG A 639 29.02 -0.98 -4.32
N ILE A 640 27.84 -1.21 -3.74
CA ILE A 640 27.23 -0.37 -2.70
C ILE A 640 26.98 -1.19 -1.44
N ARG A 641 27.41 -0.69 -0.28
CA ARG A 641 27.36 -1.36 1.02
C ARG A 641 26.89 -0.46 2.16
N ASP A 642 26.01 -1.00 2.99
CA ASP A 642 25.71 -0.50 4.33
C ASP A 642 25.17 0.94 4.39
N PHE A 643 23.90 1.09 3.98
CA PHE A 643 23.18 2.37 3.91
C PHE A 643 21.82 2.32 4.63
N GLY A 644 21.36 3.45 5.18
CA GLY A 644 20.11 3.49 5.96
C GLY A 644 18.82 3.41 5.13
N ASP A 645 18.79 4.04 3.96
CA ASP A 645 17.55 4.40 3.25
C ASP A 645 17.49 3.80 1.84
N PHE A 646 18.49 4.06 0.99
CA PHE A 646 18.52 3.57 -0.39
C PHE A 646 19.93 3.20 -0.85
N GLY A 647 20.07 2.14 -1.64
CA GLY A 647 21.31 1.93 -2.41
C GLY A 647 21.39 2.94 -3.55
N ILE A 648 20.45 2.84 -4.49
CA ILE A 648 20.25 3.84 -5.55
C ILE A 648 18.79 4.30 -5.58
N LEU A 649 18.58 5.61 -5.56
CA LEU A 649 17.30 6.27 -5.83
C LEU A 649 17.39 7.05 -7.14
N VAL A 650 16.56 6.72 -8.13
CA VAL A 650 16.41 7.46 -9.39
C VAL A 650 14.97 7.96 -9.46
N ASP A 651 14.74 9.21 -9.06
CA ASP A 651 13.41 9.76 -8.78
C ASP A 651 13.42 11.29 -8.99
N ALA A 652 12.92 11.74 -10.13
CA ALA A 652 13.08 13.11 -10.59
C ALA A 652 12.39 14.16 -9.70
N ASN A 653 13.02 15.32 -9.52
CA ASN A 653 12.41 16.46 -8.82
C ASN A 653 11.19 17.06 -9.55
N SER A 654 10.96 16.70 -10.81
CA SER A 654 9.85 17.19 -11.64
C SER A 654 8.80 16.08 -11.82
N PRO A 655 7.63 16.15 -11.16
CA PRO A 655 6.53 15.22 -11.38
C PRO A 655 6.09 15.26 -12.84
N GLY A 656 5.90 14.09 -13.44
CA GLY A 656 5.55 13.92 -14.86
C GLY A 656 6.73 13.85 -15.82
N LEU A 657 7.99 13.97 -15.35
CA LEU A 657 9.15 13.89 -16.21
C LEU A 657 9.38 12.45 -16.74
N ILE A 658 9.05 12.24 -18.01
CA ILE A 658 9.56 11.13 -18.80
C ILE A 658 10.90 11.60 -19.40
N PRO A 659 12.05 10.99 -19.05
CA PRO A 659 13.33 11.37 -19.63
C PRO A 659 13.42 10.95 -21.10
N ALA A 660 14.06 11.77 -21.94
CA ALA A 660 14.26 11.47 -23.35
C ALA A 660 15.32 10.37 -23.55
N ILE A 661 16.34 10.37 -22.70
CA ILE A 661 17.34 9.32 -22.55
C ILE A 661 17.14 8.68 -21.16
N ALA A 662 16.51 7.51 -21.14
CA ALA A 662 16.23 6.80 -19.90
C ALA A 662 17.52 6.42 -19.13
N PRO A 663 17.54 6.57 -17.79
CA PRO A 663 18.62 6.09 -16.93
C PRO A 663 19.02 4.63 -17.21
N LEU A 664 20.33 4.37 -17.26
CA LEU A 664 20.91 3.04 -17.36
C LEU A 664 21.63 2.67 -16.05
N LEU A 665 21.16 1.62 -15.38
CA LEU A 665 21.85 0.95 -14.29
C LEU A 665 22.35 -0.40 -14.80
N GLU A 666 23.66 -0.63 -14.82
CA GLU A 666 24.21 -1.88 -15.33
C GLU A 666 25.40 -2.42 -14.51
N ASP A 667 25.45 -3.73 -14.23
CA ASP A 667 26.43 -4.31 -13.31
C ASP A 667 26.41 -3.64 -11.92
N VAL A 668 25.26 -3.74 -11.24
CA VAL A 668 25.00 -3.06 -9.96
C VAL A 668 24.93 -4.09 -8.83
N ASP A 669 25.83 -3.97 -7.85
CA ASP A 669 25.97 -4.86 -6.68
C ASP A 669 25.63 -4.09 -5.39
N VAL A 670 24.41 -4.23 -4.86
CA VAL A 670 23.93 -3.54 -3.65
C VAL A 670 23.72 -4.54 -2.51
N ALA A 671 24.26 -4.25 -1.32
CA ALA A 671 23.96 -5.03 -0.12
C ALA A 671 23.85 -4.21 1.17
N GLY A 672 22.98 -4.64 2.08
CA GLY A 672 22.90 -4.09 3.44
C GLY A 672 22.21 -2.73 3.50
N VAL A 673 20.98 -2.62 2.98
CA VAL A 673 20.20 -1.37 3.01
C VAL A 673 19.06 -1.48 4.01
N GLY A 674 19.07 -0.66 5.06
CA GLY A 674 18.02 -0.67 6.08
C GLY A 674 18.37 0.09 7.36
N ARG A 675 17.33 0.44 8.13
CA ARG A 675 17.44 1.05 9.46
C ARG A 675 17.34 -0.01 10.55
N ALA A 676 17.62 0.39 11.80
CA ALA A 676 17.35 -0.40 12.99
C ALA A 676 16.19 0.25 13.79
N PRO A 677 15.16 -0.51 14.22
CA PRO A 677 14.86 -1.89 13.85
C PRO A 677 14.53 -2.05 12.36
N GLN A 678 14.57 -3.29 11.85
CA GLN A 678 14.28 -3.59 10.44
C GLN A 678 12.89 -3.07 10.03
N ALA A 679 12.80 -2.46 8.84
CA ALA A 679 11.57 -1.89 8.29
C ALA A 679 11.00 -0.69 9.08
N ALA A 680 11.82 0.00 9.89
CA ALA A 680 11.40 1.17 10.69
C ALA A 680 10.85 2.33 9.84
N ALA A 681 11.26 2.48 8.59
CA ALA A 681 10.70 3.47 7.66
C ALA A 681 9.26 3.14 7.23
N SER A 682 8.71 1.97 7.59
CA SER A 682 7.30 1.60 7.44
C SER A 682 6.75 1.81 6.02
N GLY A 683 7.50 1.37 5.00
CA GLY A 683 7.13 1.56 3.60
C GLY A 683 7.35 2.98 3.07
N ARG A 684 8.34 3.71 3.60
CA ARG A 684 8.78 5.03 3.05
C ARG A 684 10.18 5.01 2.45
N ALA A 685 11.07 4.13 2.93
CA ALA A 685 12.45 3.95 2.48
C ALA A 685 12.88 2.47 2.64
N GLU A 686 14.19 2.21 2.78
CA GLU A 686 14.83 0.90 3.03
C GLU A 686 14.80 -0.07 1.83
N ALA A 687 14.92 0.48 0.62
CA ALA A 687 14.99 -0.30 -0.62
C ALA A 687 16.38 -0.22 -1.27
N CYS A 688 16.93 -1.37 -1.65
CA CYS A 688 18.26 -1.42 -2.26
C CYS A 688 18.32 -0.66 -3.60
N LEU A 689 17.26 -0.75 -4.42
CA LEU A 689 17.07 0.06 -5.62
C LEU A 689 15.63 0.65 -5.63
N ARG A 690 15.48 1.95 -5.91
CA ARG A 690 14.17 2.61 -6.06
C ARG A 690 14.09 3.52 -7.28
N PHE A 691 12.99 3.40 -8.04
CA PHE A 691 12.82 4.03 -9.36
C PHE A 691 11.51 4.82 -9.45
N GLY A 692 11.57 6.15 -9.33
CA GLY A 692 10.42 7.03 -9.55
C GLY A 692 10.02 7.17 -11.02
N ASN A 693 10.96 7.00 -11.96
CA ASN A 693 10.78 7.21 -13.40
C ASN A 693 10.99 5.91 -14.21
N THR A 694 10.89 6.02 -15.54
CA THR A 694 11.41 5.04 -16.52
C THR A 694 12.90 4.76 -16.28
N VAL A 695 13.30 3.49 -16.30
CA VAL A 695 14.70 3.05 -16.13
C VAL A 695 15.01 1.80 -16.96
N THR A 696 16.25 1.68 -17.43
CA THR A 696 16.82 0.41 -17.89
C THR A 696 17.75 -0.15 -16.82
N VAL A 697 17.47 -1.35 -16.32
CA VAL A 697 18.35 -2.10 -15.40
C VAL A 697 18.86 -3.35 -16.10
N ARG A 698 20.16 -3.62 -16.05
CA ARG A 698 20.78 -4.84 -16.61
C ARG A 698 21.80 -5.40 -15.62
N ARG A 699 21.70 -6.67 -15.22
CA ARG A 699 22.67 -7.28 -14.27
C ARG A 699 22.69 -6.54 -12.92
N ALA A 700 21.67 -6.75 -12.11
CA ALA A 700 21.62 -6.24 -10.74
C ALA A 700 21.65 -7.39 -9.73
N GLN A 701 22.61 -7.37 -8.81
CA GLN A 701 22.70 -8.28 -7.68
C GLN A 701 22.39 -7.50 -6.40
N VAL A 702 21.42 -8.00 -5.62
CA VAL A 702 20.79 -7.28 -4.51
C VAL A 702 20.66 -8.20 -3.31
N ARG A 703 21.13 -7.76 -2.13
CA ARG A 703 21.20 -8.58 -0.91
C ARG A 703 20.86 -7.81 0.36
N SER A 704 20.20 -8.44 1.33
CA SER A 704 20.05 -7.90 2.70
C SER A 704 19.38 -6.51 2.72
N CYS A 705 18.14 -6.44 2.24
CA CYS A 705 17.38 -5.19 2.08
C CYS A 705 16.15 -5.19 3.01
N ALA A 706 16.09 -4.25 3.96
CA ALA A 706 15.12 -4.30 5.06
C ALA A 706 13.65 -4.13 4.63
N TRP A 707 13.37 -3.39 3.55
CA TRP A 707 12.03 -3.31 2.94
C TRP A 707 11.95 -4.02 1.58
N ALA A 708 12.73 -3.59 0.58
CA ALA A 708 12.63 -4.15 -0.77
C ALA A 708 13.98 -4.30 -1.48
N GLY A 709 14.12 -5.34 -2.31
CA GLY A 709 15.24 -5.45 -3.24
C GLY A 709 15.15 -4.37 -4.32
N ILE A 710 14.02 -4.34 -5.04
CA ILE A 710 13.68 -3.31 -6.02
C ILE A 710 12.30 -2.73 -5.71
N TRP A 711 12.17 -1.40 -5.75
CA TRP A 711 10.91 -0.67 -5.61
C TRP A 711 10.68 0.23 -6.84
N THR A 712 9.70 -0.09 -7.70
CA THR A 712 9.24 0.83 -8.76
C THR A 712 8.17 1.75 -8.20
N GLY A 713 8.34 3.06 -8.36
CA GLY A 713 7.53 4.12 -7.80
C GLY A 713 6.39 4.59 -8.72
N SER A 714 5.86 5.77 -8.42
CA SER A 714 4.60 6.29 -8.97
C SER A 714 4.64 6.78 -10.43
N MET A 715 5.77 6.73 -11.14
CA MET A 715 5.88 7.04 -12.58
C MET A 715 6.88 6.14 -13.32
N SER A 716 7.01 4.87 -12.93
CA SER A 716 7.90 3.92 -13.60
C SER A 716 7.22 3.30 -14.83
N VAL A 717 7.20 4.07 -15.92
CA VAL A 717 6.57 3.72 -17.21
C VAL A 717 7.58 3.04 -18.14
N ASP A 718 7.21 1.92 -18.75
CA ASP A 718 7.97 1.14 -19.75
C ASP A 718 9.42 0.77 -19.37
N SER A 719 9.71 0.71 -18.07
CA SER A 719 11.02 0.34 -17.54
C SER A 719 11.40 -1.10 -17.89
N VAL A 720 12.63 -1.34 -18.32
CA VAL A 720 13.11 -2.68 -18.67
C VAL A 720 14.18 -3.13 -17.67
N LEU A 721 13.89 -4.18 -16.91
CA LEU A 721 14.78 -4.69 -15.86
C LEU A 721 15.16 -6.14 -16.16
N GLU A 722 16.42 -6.40 -16.50
CA GLU A 722 16.91 -7.69 -16.96
C GLU A 722 18.08 -8.26 -16.14
N ARG A 723 18.03 -9.58 -15.87
CA ARG A 723 19.05 -10.33 -15.11
C ARG A 723 19.22 -9.76 -13.71
N LEU A 724 18.18 -9.96 -12.92
CA LEU A 724 18.09 -9.53 -11.53
C LEU A 724 18.32 -10.76 -10.63
N ASP A 725 19.09 -10.59 -9.57
CA ASP A 725 19.28 -11.61 -8.53
C ASP A 725 19.11 -10.94 -7.16
N ILE A 726 18.00 -11.26 -6.48
CA ILE A 726 17.57 -10.61 -5.24
C ILE A 726 17.44 -11.66 -4.14
N ASP A 727 18.06 -11.45 -2.98
CA ASP A 727 18.01 -12.38 -1.85
C ASP A 727 18.04 -11.65 -0.50
N ASN A 728 17.58 -12.31 0.58
CA ASN A 728 17.46 -11.73 1.92
C ASN A 728 16.77 -10.35 1.92
N ALA A 729 15.48 -10.32 1.56
CA ALA A 729 14.71 -9.07 1.49
C ALA A 729 13.25 -9.31 1.88
N ARG A 730 12.61 -8.32 2.53
CA ARG A 730 11.19 -8.45 2.89
C ARG A 730 10.28 -8.55 1.65
N PHE A 731 10.55 -7.73 0.64
CA PHE A 731 9.96 -7.84 -0.70
C PHE A 731 11.07 -8.00 -1.74
N GLY A 732 10.94 -8.95 -2.68
CA GLY A 732 11.87 -9.08 -3.80
C GLY A 732 11.71 -7.92 -4.77
N LEU A 733 10.54 -7.88 -5.43
CA LEU A 733 10.04 -6.75 -6.20
C LEU A 733 8.85 -6.13 -5.46
N PHE A 734 8.86 -4.81 -5.26
CA PHE A 734 7.74 -4.03 -4.73
C PHE A 734 7.28 -3.01 -5.78
N LEU A 735 6.05 -3.17 -6.28
CA LEU A 735 5.52 -2.43 -7.42
C LEU A 735 4.47 -1.41 -6.95
N ASP A 736 4.85 -0.13 -6.96
CA ASP A 736 3.96 0.94 -6.52
C ASP A 736 2.96 1.35 -7.62
N GLY A 737 1.89 2.04 -7.23
CA GLY A 737 0.65 2.26 -8.00
C GLY A 737 0.76 3.06 -9.30
N GLY A 738 1.96 3.44 -9.72
CA GLY A 738 2.25 4.08 -11.00
C GLY A 738 3.37 3.39 -11.80
N THR A 739 3.62 2.11 -11.51
CA THR A 739 4.36 1.21 -12.39
C THR A 739 3.46 0.83 -13.58
N ILE A 740 3.87 1.14 -14.82
CA ILE A 740 3.07 0.92 -16.03
C ILE A 740 3.97 0.33 -17.11
N GLY A 741 3.55 -0.73 -17.82
CA GLY A 741 4.30 -1.32 -18.95
C GLY A 741 5.67 -1.94 -18.62
N ALA A 742 6.14 -1.86 -17.37
CA ALA A 742 7.48 -2.29 -16.98
C ALA A 742 7.71 -3.80 -17.18
N ALA A 743 8.80 -4.14 -17.88
CA ALA A 743 9.16 -5.50 -18.27
C ALA A 743 10.32 -6.04 -17.42
N PHE A 744 10.03 -7.01 -16.56
CA PHE A 744 11.01 -7.73 -15.74
C PHE A 744 11.41 -9.04 -16.43
N ARG A 745 12.71 -9.26 -16.67
CA ARG A 745 13.25 -10.39 -17.45
C ARG A 745 14.38 -11.08 -16.70
N HIS A 746 14.45 -12.41 -16.79
CA HIS A 746 15.52 -13.21 -16.19
C HIS A 746 15.73 -12.92 -14.68
N VAL A 747 14.64 -12.90 -13.91
CA VAL A 747 14.65 -12.58 -12.48
C VAL A 747 14.85 -13.85 -11.65
N ARG A 748 15.87 -13.84 -10.78
CA ARG A 748 16.03 -14.77 -9.66
C ARG A 748 15.62 -14.06 -8.37
N LEU A 749 14.71 -14.69 -7.63
CA LEU A 749 14.46 -14.41 -6.23
C LEU A 749 15.01 -15.58 -5.42
N GLY A 750 15.79 -15.30 -4.37
CA GLY A 750 16.38 -16.33 -3.52
C GLY A 750 15.45 -16.78 -2.39
N PRO A 751 15.86 -17.82 -1.64
CA PRO A 751 15.03 -18.45 -0.61
C PRO A 751 14.75 -17.54 0.59
N ASP A 752 15.61 -16.54 0.85
CA ASP A 752 15.47 -15.63 1.99
C ASP A 752 14.62 -14.37 1.62
N VAL A 753 13.90 -14.41 0.50
CA VAL A 753 12.94 -13.37 0.10
C VAL A 753 11.56 -13.68 0.66
N LEU A 754 11.13 -12.94 1.69
CA LEU A 754 9.90 -13.23 2.45
C LEU A 754 8.61 -13.11 1.62
N ALA A 755 8.58 -12.21 0.64
CA ALA A 755 7.51 -12.11 -0.35
C ALA A 755 8.09 -11.74 -1.72
N GLY A 756 7.93 -12.63 -2.71
CA GLY A 756 8.65 -12.54 -3.97
C GLY A 756 8.34 -11.29 -4.80
N ILE A 757 7.07 -11.12 -5.15
CA ILE A 757 6.54 -9.92 -5.83
C ILE A 757 5.36 -9.42 -5.02
N SER A 758 5.30 -8.12 -4.79
CA SER A 758 4.25 -7.42 -4.03
C SER A 758 3.92 -6.10 -4.72
N SER A 759 2.70 -5.59 -4.55
CA SER A 759 2.29 -4.31 -5.15
C SER A 759 1.40 -3.50 -4.22
N SER A 760 1.48 -2.16 -4.31
CA SER A 760 0.68 -1.26 -3.46
C SER A 760 -0.78 -1.13 -3.92
N LEU A 761 -1.06 -1.48 -5.18
CA LEU A 761 -2.40 -1.74 -5.71
C LEU A 761 -2.51 -3.20 -6.16
N PRO A 762 -3.63 -3.90 -5.91
CA PRO A 762 -3.86 -5.22 -6.50
C PRO A 762 -4.03 -5.15 -8.03
N ALA A 763 -3.83 -6.30 -8.70
CA ALA A 763 -3.96 -6.48 -10.16
C ALA A 763 -2.95 -5.70 -11.06
N MET A 764 -1.79 -5.29 -10.53
CA MET A 764 -0.72 -4.65 -11.33
C MET A 764 0.22 -5.63 -12.08
N VAL A 765 0.13 -6.95 -11.83
CA VAL A 765 1.08 -7.94 -12.33
C VAL A 765 0.41 -8.85 -13.37
N SER A 766 0.62 -8.56 -14.65
CA SER A 766 0.38 -9.52 -15.73
C SER A 766 1.57 -10.48 -15.81
N ALA A 767 1.45 -11.64 -15.17
CA ALA A 767 2.44 -12.71 -15.24
C ALA A 767 2.36 -13.44 -16.60
N ALA A 768 2.83 -12.78 -17.66
CA ALA A 768 3.01 -13.42 -18.96
C ALA A 768 4.10 -14.50 -18.85
N ALA A 769 3.67 -15.77 -18.86
CA ALA A 769 4.55 -16.83 -19.33
C ALA A 769 5.01 -16.49 -20.77
N PRO A 770 6.22 -16.90 -21.20
CA PRO A 770 6.73 -16.55 -22.52
C PRO A 770 5.75 -16.95 -23.63
N ASP A 771 5.27 -15.93 -24.36
CA ASP A 771 4.56 -16.03 -25.63
C ASP A 771 3.29 -16.92 -25.71
N SER A 772 2.14 -16.39 -25.27
CA SER A 772 0.83 -16.73 -25.85
C SER A 772 0.34 -15.57 -26.74
N PRO A 773 -0.33 -15.82 -27.89
CA PRO A 773 -0.86 -14.77 -28.76
C PRO A 773 -2.31 -14.40 -28.42
N SER A 774 -2.73 -13.18 -28.73
CA SER A 774 -4.12 -12.75 -28.57
C SER A 774 -5.03 -13.33 -29.66
N VAL A 775 -6.14 -13.96 -29.25
CA VAL A 775 -7.27 -14.28 -30.13
C VAL A 775 -8.54 -13.81 -29.43
N GLY A 776 -9.34 -12.98 -30.12
CA GLY A 776 -10.60 -12.49 -29.59
C GLY A 776 -11.75 -13.46 -29.86
N ALA A 777 -12.60 -13.69 -28.86
CA ALA A 777 -13.88 -14.36 -29.01
C ALA A 777 -14.98 -13.50 -28.39
N ALA A 778 -15.82 -12.90 -29.23
CA ALA A 778 -17.00 -12.16 -28.79
C ALA A 778 -18.21 -13.10 -28.75
N ALA A 779 -18.59 -13.56 -27.55
CA ALA A 779 -19.82 -14.31 -27.32
C ALA A 779 -20.42 -13.96 -25.96
N SER A 780 -21.74 -13.79 -25.92
CA SER A 780 -22.50 -13.46 -24.70
C SER A 780 -22.68 -14.69 -23.79
N GLY A 781 -22.37 -14.54 -22.50
CA GLY A 781 -22.64 -15.55 -21.48
C GLY A 781 -22.16 -15.08 -20.11
N SER A 782 -22.99 -15.24 -19.07
CA SER A 782 -22.69 -14.80 -17.71
C SER A 782 -21.60 -15.67 -17.06
N THR A 783 -20.37 -15.18 -17.03
CA THR A 783 -19.24 -15.83 -16.32
C THR A 783 -18.97 -15.12 -14.98
N GLN A 784 -18.98 -15.87 -13.87
CA GLN A 784 -18.32 -15.45 -12.64
C GLN A 784 -16.81 -15.28 -12.89
N PRO A 785 -16.13 -14.33 -12.22
CA PRO A 785 -14.67 -14.17 -12.34
C PRO A 785 -13.93 -15.38 -11.76
N SER A 786 -12.74 -15.65 -12.28
CA SER A 786 -11.84 -16.68 -11.74
C SER A 786 -11.34 -16.29 -10.33
N PRO A 787 -11.11 -17.25 -9.41
CA PRO A 787 -10.57 -16.95 -8.08
C PRO A 787 -9.26 -16.13 -8.09
N ALA A 788 -8.46 -16.24 -9.16
CA ALA A 788 -7.21 -15.50 -9.34
C ALA A 788 -7.40 -14.00 -9.68
N ASP A 789 -8.58 -13.59 -10.14
CA ASP A 789 -8.90 -12.19 -10.50
C ASP A 789 -9.56 -11.39 -9.36
N LEU A 790 -9.93 -12.06 -8.27
CA LEU A 790 -10.58 -11.45 -7.11
C LEU A 790 -9.53 -10.80 -6.20
N THR A 791 -9.77 -9.54 -5.81
CA THR A 791 -8.82 -8.79 -4.98
C THR A 791 -9.55 -7.98 -3.92
N ILE A 792 -9.60 -8.52 -2.70
CA ILE A 792 -10.44 -7.98 -1.64
C ILE A 792 -9.93 -6.64 -1.08
N THR A 793 -10.86 -5.70 -0.88
CA THR A 793 -10.60 -4.52 -0.04
C THR A 793 -10.95 -4.90 1.40
N PRO A 794 -10.01 -4.86 2.36
CA PRO A 794 -10.27 -5.33 3.74
C PRO A 794 -11.23 -4.40 4.51
N SER A 795 -11.32 -3.12 4.12
CA SER A 795 -12.31 -2.17 4.65
C SER A 795 -13.70 -2.43 4.07
N ALA A 796 -14.72 -2.38 4.94
CA ALA A 796 -16.12 -2.44 4.53
C ALA A 796 -16.53 -1.25 3.63
N HIS A 797 -15.87 -0.10 3.75
CA HIS A 797 -16.30 1.20 3.19
C HIS A 797 -17.78 1.55 3.45
N ASN A 798 -18.39 0.98 4.48
CA ASN A 798 -19.81 1.11 4.78
C ASN A 798 -20.04 0.88 6.28
N LEU A 799 -20.35 1.95 7.01
CA LEU A 799 -20.60 1.97 8.43
C LEU A 799 -21.75 1.05 8.83
N TYR A 800 -22.82 1.08 8.04
CA TYR A 800 -24.05 0.36 8.34
C TYR A 800 -23.84 -1.15 8.27
N LEU A 801 -23.20 -1.63 7.21
CA LEU A 801 -22.86 -3.05 7.06
C LEU A 801 -21.90 -3.52 8.15
N ARG A 802 -20.85 -2.73 8.44
CA ARG A 802 -19.87 -3.06 9.48
C ARG A 802 -20.53 -3.19 10.85
N VAL A 803 -21.37 -2.23 11.25
CA VAL A 803 -22.01 -2.25 12.58
C VAL A 803 -23.09 -3.33 12.66
N ALA A 804 -23.79 -3.64 11.56
CA ALA A 804 -24.68 -4.80 11.50
C ALA A 804 -23.93 -6.10 11.82
N VAL A 805 -22.77 -6.32 11.20
CA VAL A 805 -21.92 -7.50 11.44
C VAL A 805 -21.30 -7.49 12.84
N GLU A 806 -20.65 -6.40 13.27
CA GLU A 806 -19.90 -6.39 14.55
C GLU A 806 -20.82 -6.40 15.79
N SER A 807 -21.97 -5.70 15.74
CA SER A 807 -22.88 -5.49 16.88
C SER A 807 -24.19 -6.29 16.81
N GLY A 808 -24.41 -7.03 15.72
CA GLY A 808 -25.61 -7.85 15.50
C GLY A 808 -26.88 -7.05 15.23
N ALA A 809 -27.94 -7.76 14.84
CA ALA A 809 -29.21 -7.16 14.44
C ALA A 809 -29.83 -6.29 15.54
N ILE A 810 -29.75 -6.73 16.80
CA ILE A 810 -30.32 -5.99 17.95
C ILE A 810 -29.51 -4.72 18.25
N GLY A 811 -28.17 -4.81 18.25
CA GLY A 811 -27.31 -3.65 18.50
C GLY A 811 -27.42 -2.61 17.38
N PHE A 812 -27.43 -3.08 16.13
CA PHE A 812 -27.62 -2.25 14.94
C PHE A 812 -29.00 -1.58 14.91
N ALA A 813 -30.08 -2.31 15.19
CA ALA A 813 -31.42 -1.74 15.27
C ALA A 813 -31.55 -0.69 16.38
N ALA A 814 -30.94 -0.91 17.55
CA ALA A 814 -30.91 0.08 18.63
C ALA A 814 -30.17 1.37 18.22
N LEU A 815 -29.05 1.26 17.51
CA LEU A 815 -28.28 2.41 17.04
C LEU A 815 -28.98 3.17 15.90
N LEU A 816 -29.58 2.45 14.94
CA LEU A 816 -30.42 3.04 13.90
C LEU A 816 -31.63 3.76 14.50
N ALA A 817 -32.32 3.15 15.46
CA ALA A 817 -33.44 3.77 16.16
C ALA A 817 -33.00 5.05 16.89
N TYR A 818 -31.86 5.00 17.59
CA TYR A 818 -31.28 6.18 18.25
C TYR A 818 -31.04 7.32 17.25
N TRP A 819 -30.32 7.08 16.15
CA TRP A 819 -30.08 8.11 15.12
C TRP A 819 -31.38 8.60 14.45
N ALA A 820 -32.33 7.72 14.16
CA ALA A 820 -33.62 8.10 13.59
C ALA A 820 -34.43 9.00 14.53
N ILE A 821 -34.47 8.69 15.84
CA ILE A 821 -35.15 9.53 16.84
C ILE A 821 -34.44 10.89 16.99
N LEU A 822 -33.10 10.92 16.98
CA LEU A 822 -32.35 12.18 16.98
C LEU A 822 -32.71 13.04 15.75
N LEU A 823 -32.66 12.45 14.54
CA LEU A 823 -32.91 13.17 13.29
C LEU A 823 -34.36 13.66 13.19
N VAL A 824 -35.35 12.80 13.42
CA VAL A 824 -36.78 13.17 13.39
C VAL A 824 -37.11 14.19 14.49
N GLY A 825 -36.50 14.06 15.67
CA GLY A 825 -36.61 15.04 16.74
C GLY A 825 -36.04 16.41 16.34
N ALA A 826 -34.85 16.44 15.75
CA ALA A 826 -34.20 17.66 15.29
C ALA A 826 -34.99 18.34 14.15
N ILE A 827 -35.57 17.57 13.23
CA ILE A 827 -36.47 18.07 12.18
C ILE A 827 -37.74 18.69 12.81
N ARG A 828 -38.38 17.98 13.76
CA ARG A 828 -39.59 18.48 14.45
C ARG A 828 -39.34 19.72 15.33
N ARG A 829 -38.10 19.96 15.77
CA ARG A 829 -37.67 21.18 16.50
C ARG A 829 -36.85 22.15 15.62
N SER A 830 -36.92 21.97 14.30
CA SER A 830 -36.26 22.86 13.33
C SER A 830 -36.92 24.23 13.31
N SER A 831 -36.11 25.27 13.14
CA SER A 831 -36.53 26.67 13.13
C SER A 831 -35.57 27.51 12.29
N ARG A 832 -35.88 28.80 12.08
CA ARG A 832 -34.96 29.76 11.42
C ARG A 832 -33.57 29.84 12.05
N LEU A 833 -33.38 29.36 13.29
CA LEU A 833 -32.13 29.39 14.06
C LEU A 833 -31.49 28.01 14.29
N SER A 834 -32.18 26.90 13.96
CA SER A 834 -31.75 25.53 14.30
C SER A 834 -31.73 24.54 13.13
N TRP A 835 -32.18 24.93 11.93
CA TRP A 835 -32.29 24.06 10.75
C TRP A 835 -31.00 23.38 10.29
N GLN A 836 -29.84 23.94 10.63
CA GLN A 836 -28.54 23.40 10.28
C GLN A 836 -28.25 22.04 10.93
N TRP A 837 -28.75 21.79 12.14
CA TRP A 837 -28.47 20.57 12.88
C TRP A 837 -29.07 19.30 12.26
N PRO A 838 -30.38 19.23 11.94
CA PRO A 838 -30.92 18.06 11.24
C PRO A 838 -30.31 17.87 9.84
N LEU A 839 -29.93 18.95 9.13
CA LEU A 839 -29.30 18.83 7.81
C LEU A 839 -27.86 18.31 7.90
N ALA A 840 -27.03 18.86 8.79
CA ALA A 840 -25.66 18.34 9.00
C ALA A 840 -25.67 16.90 9.54
N PHE A 841 -26.64 16.56 10.39
CA PHE A 841 -26.81 15.20 10.87
C PHE A 841 -27.34 14.23 9.79
N LEU A 842 -28.13 14.70 8.83
CA LEU A 842 -28.45 13.92 7.63
C LEU A 842 -27.21 13.70 6.76
N VAL A 843 -26.40 14.74 6.51
CA VAL A 843 -25.18 14.65 5.70
C VAL A 843 -24.15 13.69 6.31
N ILE A 844 -23.96 13.72 7.64
CA ILE A 844 -23.01 12.82 8.33
C ILE A 844 -23.50 11.36 8.38
N LEU A 845 -24.81 11.12 8.37
CA LEU A 845 -25.39 9.78 8.23
C LEU A 845 -25.25 9.26 6.79
N VAL A 846 -25.53 10.09 5.77
CA VAL A 846 -25.30 9.72 4.35
C VAL A 846 -23.82 9.37 4.10
N ALA A 847 -22.89 10.04 4.75
CA ALA A 847 -21.47 9.71 4.70
C ALA A 847 -21.12 8.30 5.23
N GLY A 848 -21.97 7.71 6.08
CA GLY A 848 -21.84 6.32 6.56
C GLY A 848 -21.97 5.26 5.46
N PHE A 849 -22.41 5.62 4.25
CA PHE A 849 -22.38 4.72 3.09
C PHE A 849 -21.02 4.66 2.36
N GLY A 850 -20.03 5.47 2.77
CA GLY A 850 -18.66 5.43 2.24
C GLY A 850 -17.54 5.46 3.29
N ILE A 851 -17.87 5.80 4.55
CA ILE A 851 -17.00 5.70 5.73
C ILE A 851 -17.39 4.45 6.51
N ASP A 852 -16.42 3.72 7.06
CA ASP A 852 -16.56 2.38 7.63
C ASP A 852 -16.23 2.28 9.13
N THR A 853 -16.38 3.37 9.88
CA THR A 853 -15.98 3.38 11.30
C THR A 853 -16.89 4.24 12.18
N LEU A 854 -17.32 3.67 13.31
CA LEU A 854 -17.95 4.42 14.40
C LEU A 854 -16.96 5.36 15.10
N HIS A 855 -15.65 5.24 14.85
CA HIS A 855 -14.62 6.05 15.51
C HIS A 855 -14.45 7.44 14.90
N TRP A 856 -15.31 7.82 13.94
CA TRP A 856 -15.46 9.17 13.44
C TRP A 856 -16.20 10.07 14.45
N ARG A 857 -15.41 10.82 15.21
CA ARG A 857 -15.84 11.63 16.37
C ARG A 857 -16.93 12.66 16.08
N GLU A 858 -16.96 13.25 14.90
CA GLU A 858 -17.91 14.32 14.53
C GLU A 858 -19.38 13.83 14.59
N LEU A 859 -19.64 12.56 14.25
CA LEU A 859 -20.95 11.91 14.37
C LEU A 859 -21.46 11.96 15.82
N TRP A 860 -20.59 11.65 16.78
CA TRP A 860 -20.89 11.63 18.21
C TRP A 860 -21.01 13.04 18.81
N VAL A 861 -20.31 14.02 18.23
CA VAL A 861 -20.46 15.45 18.57
C VAL A 861 -21.85 15.95 18.13
N TYR A 862 -22.28 15.66 16.89
CA TYR A 862 -23.61 16.07 16.41
C TYR A 862 -24.72 15.35 17.16
N ALA A 863 -24.56 14.05 17.44
CA ALA A 863 -25.50 13.28 18.25
C ALA A 863 -25.67 13.88 19.66
N ALA A 864 -24.58 14.30 20.30
CA ALA A 864 -24.61 14.95 21.62
C ALA A 864 -25.28 16.33 21.58
N ILE A 865 -24.98 17.16 20.57
CA ILE A 865 -25.61 18.48 20.41
C ILE A 865 -27.12 18.33 20.19
N ILE A 866 -27.55 17.39 19.36
CA ILE A 866 -28.97 17.13 19.09
C ILE A 866 -29.65 16.53 20.33
N GLY A 867 -29.07 15.52 20.99
CA GLY A 867 -29.61 14.93 22.23
C GLY A 867 -29.83 15.98 23.33
N ALA A 868 -28.93 16.96 23.45
CA ALA A 868 -29.01 18.08 24.39
C ALA A 868 -30.14 19.07 24.08
N THR A 869 -30.74 19.01 22.88
CA THR A 869 -31.94 19.78 22.48
C THR A 869 -33.24 18.98 22.57
N LEU A 870 -33.18 17.64 22.76
CA LEU A 870 -34.34 16.75 22.66
C LEU A 870 -34.96 16.34 24.00
N GLY A 871 -34.14 16.14 25.03
CA GLY A 871 -34.68 15.77 26.34
C GLY A 871 -35.50 16.88 27.01
N PRO A 872 -36.11 16.59 28.18
CA PRO A 872 -36.86 17.58 28.94
C PRO A 872 -35.96 18.76 29.34
N SER A 873 -36.49 19.97 29.17
CA SER A 873 -35.93 21.18 29.76
C SER A 873 -35.81 20.99 31.27
N PRO A 874 -34.70 21.42 31.92
CA PRO A 874 -34.65 21.43 33.37
C PRO A 874 -35.77 22.33 33.90
N VAL A 875 -36.62 21.78 34.76
CA VAL A 875 -37.72 22.51 35.38
C VAL A 875 -37.12 23.67 36.17
N GLY A 876 -37.38 24.90 35.73
CA GLY A 876 -37.05 26.09 36.51
C GLY A 876 -37.83 26.06 37.83
N PRO A 877 -37.32 26.69 38.91
CA PRO A 877 -38.06 26.77 40.16
C PRO A 877 -39.45 27.34 39.88
N SER A 878 -40.48 26.65 40.37
CA SER A 878 -41.88 27.06 40.19
C SER A 878 -42.05 28.53 40.59
N PRO A 879 -42.79 29.35 39.81
CA PRO A 879 -43.13 30.69 40.27
C PRO A 879 -43.84 30.56 41.62
N ARG A 880 -43.29 31.18 42.66
CA ARG A 880 -43.96 31.23 43.96
C ARG A 880 -45.31 31.92 43.76
N ARG A 881 -46.38 31.25 44.20
CA ARG A 881 -47.67 31.92 44.46
C ARG A 881 -47.56 32.57 45.83
N ALA A 882 -48.16 33.76 45.95
CA ALA A 882 -47.88 34.78 46.98
C ALA A 882 -46.45 35.36 46.82
#